data_AF-A0A7H8H846-F1
#
_entry.id   AF-A0A7H8H846-F1
#
_cell.length_a   1.000
_cell.length_b   1.000
_cell.length_c   1.000
_cell.angle_alpha   90.00
_cell.angle_beta   90.00
_cell.angle_gamma   90.00
#
_symmetry.space_group_name_H-M   'P 1'
#
loop_
_entity.id
_entity.type
_entity.pdbx_description
1 polymer ?
#
loop_
_entity_poly.entity_id
_entity_poly.type
_entity_poly.pdbx_seq_one_letter_code
_entity_poly.pdbx_strand_id
1 'polypeptide(L)'
;MNDAPRAQVITQLRTLEGTSYSVALTHRPWELPVDAVAVSVGGGFGQVADAVQQEFPDADWDSIVLDQVKPGSPAVLHLGDHSSHPQPNMVVLATPHAPDEGNSATASAILTAAKAAILAAGGAGAASVALPLFATGQLGMDPQVAADALIEGAISARAAVDKVFFFSHRQDQVDIIAERWKAARLPGHGFSADELAGGLAKDLVDPNECIPLSRDHLDVKPYVSMLATVIAAKDTPLPLSVGVFGEWGAGKSFFMGMLRGQVKELEGTPGQCRKIAQVGFNAWHYADANLWASLGDEIFRQLAEPLRQPGEPDAEHAARLREGARLRERLAGELEQRKQLTAVTERAQAEAAALERKISEARGSRRIRARDLVRALAKSPVVRAEYAGVWRKLGVGDAAEQGLLLADQLRGAHSETEVLVRLSRYRHGRTALITAAVALSGVAVLAAFAPDIRNWLIGIGAAFAALLAGGLTMVTAARGGLRKLRVLAEELRTGLNDDAHSEIAALRKADAEQQIAERQLAEVVDRIGELGRQLTELTPGRRLYTFLAERSRADDYHGNLGLISTIRKDFEKLVALMTEPRDGDEAGPVDRIVLYIDDLDRCSPRQVVDVLQAVHLLLAFDLFVVVVGVDPRWLLRSLSAHYDRLIEAGPVAGADGWHVTPEDYLEKILNIPLVLPRMPAGSLRRLLDGMAAPQAAAPVPSAAPEPEAEPPAPSRWDSPVTGLWVERGSQVGAQLDPAGPPAPPRPLTEPEIALLARLDQLVDTPRDAKRLINLYRMLRATRDLSDASAFLGGEFEAVAVLLGTCTAHGRLLGRFTDALLRQAPQTPWPDFVNDLEPVERDERWSSPAIGSLPAAEAPHWAHLHRSLSDLAPSITLADVRVFQTWAPRVRRFSYVLSPAAR
;
A
#
# COMPACT_ATOMS: atom_id res chain seq x y z
N MET A 1 -35.07 79.91 -7.31
CA MET A 1 -36.36 79.29 -7.64
C MET A 1 -36.06 77.87 -8.08
N ASN A 2 -36.48 76.91 -7.26
CA ASN A 2 -36.44 75.44 -7.41
C ASN A 2 -35.08 74.74 -7.59
N ASP A 3 -34.40 74.45 -6.48
CA ASP A 3 -33.61 73.22 -6.36
C ASP A 3 -34.36 72.27 -5.42
N ALA A 4 -35.04 71.29 -6.02
CA ALA A 4 -35.55 70.13 -5.30
C ALA A 4 -34.36 69.22 -4.92
N PRO A 5 -34.35 68.58 -3.75
CA PRO A 5 -33.29 67.65 -3.38
C PRO A 5 -33.28 66.49 -4.39
N ARG A 6 -32.20 66.36 -5.17
CA ARG A 6 -31.97 65.13 -5.95
C ARG A 6 -31.87 63.99 -4.94
N ALA A 7 -32.80 63.04 -5.01
CA ALA A 7 -32.85 61.88 -4.13
C ALA A 7 -31.49 61.17 -4.09
N GLN A 8 -30.88 61.10 -2.90
CA GLN A 8 -29.71 60.27 -2.67
C GLN A 8 -30.13 58.81 -2.86
N VAL A 9 -29.48 58.11 -3.79
CA VAL A 9 -29.74 56.68 -4.01
C VAL A 9 -28.89 55.90 -3.01
N ILE A 10 -29.53 55.40 -1.96
CA ILE A 10 -28.93 54.53 -0.96
C ILE A 10 -29.35 53.10 -1.25
N THR A 11 -28.37 52.24 -1.51
CA THR A 11 -28.57 50.80 -1.68
C THR A 11 -28.18 50.09 -0.39
N GLN A 12 -29.16 49.46 0.25
CA GLN A 12 -28.90 48.64 1.43
C GLN A 12 -28.18 47.35 1.01
N LEU A 13 -27.08 47.03 1.70
CA LEU A 13 -26.30 45.84 1.44
C LEU A 13 -26.80 44.70 2.34
N ARG A 14 -26.24 44.53 3.55
CA ARG A 14 -26.70 43.54 4.53
C ARG A 14 -26.43 44.02 5.97
N THR A 15 -27.04 43.37 6.95
CA THR A 15 -26.74 43.56 8.37
C THR A 15 -25.88 42.41 8.89
N LEU A 16 -24.82 42.70 9.64
CA LEU A 16 -23.91 41.73 10.26
C LEU A 16 -23.77 42.04 11.75
N GLU A 17 -24.12 41.08 12.62
CA GLU A 17 -23.96 41.19 14.09
C GLU A 17 -24.51 42.51 14.68
N GLY A 18 -25.63 43.01 14.14
CA GLY A 18 -26.27 44.25 14.58
C GLY A 18 -25.88 45.51 13.80
N THR A 19 -24.75 45.51 13.09
CA THR A 19 -24.32 46.64 12.24
C THR A 19 -24.92 46.54 10.84
N SER A 20 -25.64 47.57 10.39
CA SER A 20 -26.18 47.66 9.02
C SER A 20 -25.19 48.32 8.05
N TYR A 21 -25.03 47.73 6.86
CA TYR A 21 -24.15 48.25 5.82
C TYR A 21 -24.96 48.72 4.60
N SER A 22 -24.62 49.89 4.08
CA SER A 22 -25.24 50.48 2.89
C SER A 22 -24.18 51.12 1.99
N VAL A 23 -24.50 51.29 0.70
CA VAL A 23 -23.68 52.09 -0.23
C VAL A 23 -24.53 53.23 -0.82
N ALA A 24 -23.96 54.41 -0.99
CA ALA A 24 -24.65 55.60 -1.48
C ALA A 24 -23.92 56.29 -2.64
N LEU A 25 -24.67 56.73 -3.64
CA LEU A 25 -24.18 57.63 -4.67
C LEU A 25 -24.38 59.10 -4.21
N THR A 26 -23.30 59.78 -3.83
CA THR A 26 -23.38 61.18 -3.37
C THR A 26 -22.06 61.95 -3.57
N HIS A 27 -22.18 63.26 -3.77
CA HIS A 27 -21.09 64.24 -3.75
C HIS A 27 -20.99 64.97 -2.40
N ARG A 28 -21.99 64.76 -1.53
CA ARG A 28 -22.18 65.45 -0.25
C ARG A 28 -22.36 64.41 0.85
N PRO A 29 -21.27 63.79 1.32
CA PRO A 29 -21.36 62.76 2.35
C PRO A 29 -21.88 63.29 3.70
N TRP A 30 -21.80 64.60 3.95
CA TRP A 30 -22.37 65.26 5.13
C TRP A 30 -23.91 65.37 5.12
N GLU A 31 -24.56 65.09 4.00
CA GLU A 31 -26.02 64.99 3.93
C GLU A 31 -26.51 63.55 4.17
N LEU A 32 -25.61 62.57 4.37
CA LEU A 32 -25.99 61.20 4.73
C LEU A 32 -26.43 61.15 6.20
N PRO A 33 -27.33 60.21 6.58
CA PRO A 33 -27.76 60.05 7.97
C PRO A 33 -26.68 59.33 8.80
N VAL A 34 -25.54 60.00 9.00
CA VAL A 34 -24.35 59.48 9.71
C VAL A 34 -23.83 60.48 10.74
N ASP A 35 -23.34 59.98 11.88
CA ASP A 35 -22.72 60.80 12.92
C ASP A 35 -21.29 61.25 12.52
N ALA A 36 -20.57 60.38 11.81
CA ALA A 36 -19.18 60.60 11.40
C ALA A 36 -18.99 60.43 9.89
N VAL A 37 -18.14 61.28 9.30
CA VAL A 37 -17.67 61.10 7.91
C VAL A 37 -16.16 60.88 7.91
N ALA A 38 -15.71 59.76 7.36
CA ALA A 38 -14.30 59.51 7.14
C ALA A 38 -13.82 60.25 5.88
N VAL A 39 -12.65 60.86 5.95
CA VAL A 39 -12.03 61.57 4.82
C VAL A 39 -10.60 61.09 4.62
N SER A 40 -10.19 61.04 3.35
CA SER A 40 -8.83 60.61 2.99
C SER A 40 -7.83 61.76 3.14
N VAL A 41 -6.71 61.50 3.81
CA VAL A 41 -5.60 62.46 3.96
C VAL A 41 -4.24 61.88 3.55
N GLY A 42 -3.31 62.74 3.16
CA GLY A 42 -1.90 62.42 2.83
C GLY A 42 -0.99 63.59 3.20
N GLY A 43 -0.12 64.01 2.28
CA GLY A 43 0.65 65.28 2.43
C GLY A 43 -0.21 66.56 2.37
N GLY A 44 -1.54 66.41 2.32
CA GLY A 44 -2.57 67.44 2.30
C GLY A 44 -3.96 66.80 2.38
N PHE A 45 -5.00 67.62 2.29
CA PHE A 45 -6.38 67.16 2.21
C PHE A 45 -6.68 66.54 0.83
N GLY A 46 -7.41 65.42 0.81
CA GLY A 46 -7.95 64.85 -0.41
C GLY A 46 -9.25 65.55 -0.84
N GLN A 47 -9.73 65.28 -2.05
CA GLN A 47 -10.93 65.93 -2.63
C GLN A 47 -12.17 65.92 -1.71
N VAL A 48 -12.40 64.82 -0.98
CA VAL A 48 -13.51 64.72 -0.03
C VAL A 48 -13.24 65.55 1.23
N ALA A 49 -12.00 65.56 1.73
CA ALA A 49 -11.62 66.38 2.87
C ALA A 49 -11.74 67.88 2.56
N ASP A 50 -11.30 68.32 1.37
CA ASP A 50 -11.47 69.71 0.90
C ASP A 50 -12.94 70.12 0.84
N ALA A 51 -13.80 69.24 0.33
CA ALA A 51 -15.23 69.50 0.23
C ALA A 51 -15.89 69.61 1.62
N VAL A 52 -15.49 68.76 2.57
CA VAL A 52 -15.99 68.81 3.95
C VAL A 52 -15.46 70.06 4.68
N GLN A 53 -14.21 70.46 4.47
CA GLN A 53 -13.65 71.69 5.05
C GLN A 53 -14.37 72.96 4.55
N GLN A 54 -14.75 73.00 3.27
CA GLN A 54 -15.51 74.13 2.72
C GLN A 54 -16.92 74.24 3.31
N GLU A 55 -17.54 73.11 3.63
CA GLU A 55 -18.87 73.07 4.26
C GLU A 55 -18.80 73.42 5.76
N PHE A 56 -17.73 73.02 6.44
CA PHE A 56 -17.50 73.27 7.88
C PHE A 56 -16.23 74.10 8.11
N PRO A 57 -16.20 75.38 7.69
CA PRO A 57 -15.01 76.22 7.77
C PRO A 57 -14.65 76.63 9.20
N ASP A 58 -15.61 76.60 10.13
CA ASP A 58 -15.44 77.04 11.51
C ASP A 58 -14.85 75.94 12.44
N ALA A 59 -14.67 74.71 11.93
CA ALA A 59 -14.06 73.62 12.68
C ALA A 59 -12.53 73.78 12.76
N ASP A 60 -11.92 73.24 13.82
CA ASP A 60 -10.50 73.41 14.12
C ASP A 60 -9.59 72.49 13.27
N TRP A 61 -9.62 72.67 11.95
CA TRP A 61 -8.83 71.87 11.00
C TRP A 61 -7.31 72.02 11.19
N ASP A 62 -6.87 73.16 11.72
CA ASP A 62 -5.45 73.47 11.95
C ASP A 62 -4.86 72.73 13.17
N SER A 63 -5.71 72.19 14.06
CA SER A 63 -5.28 71.37 15.21
C SER A 63 -4.70 70.00 14.82
N ILE A 64 -4.90 69.55 13.58
CA ILE A 64 -4.55 68.20 13.15
C ILE A 64 -3.20 68.20 12.44
N VAL A 65 -2.22 67.52 13.04
CA VAL A 65 -0.92 67.30 12.41
C VAL A 65 -1.03 66.14 11.43
N LEU A 66 -1.19 66.43 10.13
CA LEU A 66 -1.39 65.42 9.08
C LEU A 66 -0.30 64.35 9.03
N ASP A 67 0.96 64.71 9.33
CA ASP A 67 2.10 63.78 9.38
C ASP A 67 1.97 62.71 10.49
N GLN A 68 1.10 62.93 11.48
CA GLN A 68 0.84 61.96 12.56
C GLN A 68 -0.30 61.00 12.22
N VAL A 69 -1.09 61.28 11.17
CA VAL A 69 -2.15 60.38 10.71
C VAL A 69 -1.50 59.21 9.98
N LYS A 70 -1.69 58.00 10.52
CA LYS A 70 -1.18 56.75 9.95
C LYS A 70 -2.34 55.80 9.66
N PRO A 71 -2.18 54.77 8.80
CA PRO A 71 -3.28 53.84 8.48
C PRO A 71 -3.92 53.21 9.73
N GLY A 72 -3.13 52.90 10.76
CA GLY A 72 -3.63 52.36 12.04
C GLY A 72 -3.92 53.41 13.11
N SER A 73 -3.79 54.70 12.82
CA SER A 73 -3.91 55.80 13.80
C SER A 73 -4.56 57.02 13.14
N PRO A 74 -5.89 56.97 12.89
CA PRO A 74 -6.65 58.09 12.34
C PRO A 74 -6.82 59.21 13.37
N ALA A 75 -7.02 60.44 12.89
CA ALA A 75 -7.39 61.57 13.74
C ALA A 75 -8.91 61.79 13.70
N VAL A 76 -9.49 62.24 14.81
CA VAL A 76 -10.93 62.59 14.90
C VAL A 76 -11.04 64.07 15.20
N LEU A 77 -11.82 64.78 14.38
CA LEU A 77 -12.13 66.19 14.52
C LEU A 77 -13.62 66.35 14.82
N HIS A 78 -13.96 67.08 15.88
CA HIS A 78 -15.35 67.46 16.15
C HIS A 78 -15.71 68.71 15.33
N LEU A 79 -16.85 68.65 14.63
CA LEU A 79 -17.34 69.76 13.82
C LEU A 79 -18.10 70.80 14.65
N GLY A 80 -18.58 70.45 15.85
CA GLY A 80 -19.36 71.35 16.72
C GLY A 80 -20.84 71.42 16.34
N ASP A 81 -21.66 72.06 17.19
CA ASP A 81 -23.11 72.13 17.01
C ASP A 81 -23.49 73.20 15.96
N HIS A 82 -23.61 72.78 14.69
CA HIS A 82 -24.05 73.63 13.61
C HIS A 82 -25.57 73.56 13.40
N SER A 83 -26.26 74.71 13.46
CA SER A 83 -27.73 74.79 13.34
C SER A 83 -28.30 74.33 11.99
N SER A 84 -27.45 74.23 10.96
CA SER A 84 -27.84 73.88 9.58
C SER A 84 -27.71 72.38 9.28
N HIS A 85 -26.84 71.67 10.02
CA HIS A 85 -26.55 70.24 9.84
C HIS A 85 -26.40 69.58 11.23
N PRO A 86 -27.46 68.92 11.76
CA PRO A 86 -27.38 68.28 13.08
C PRO A 86 -26.42 67.06 13.10
N GLN A 87 -26.06 66.54 11.93
CA GLN A 87 -25.13 65.44 11.68
C GLN A 87 -24.51 65.65 10.27
N PRO A 88 -23.26 65.20 10.02
CA PRO A 88 -22.32 64.61 10.97
C PRO A 88 -21.77 65.64 11.96
N ASN A 89 -21.44 65.21 13.18
CA ASN A 89 -20.84 66.08 14.21
C ASN A 89 -19.32 65.85 14.37
N MET A 90 -18.76 64.92 13.61
CA MET A 90 -17.33 64.64 13.59
C MET A 90 -16.83 64.14 12.23
N VAL A 91 -15.54 64.35 11.99
CA VAL A 91 -14.81 63.89 10.81
C VAL A 91 -13.67 62.99 11.26
N VAL A 92 -13.48 61.86 10.58
CA VAL A 92 -12.38 60.94 10.84
C VAL A 92 -11.37 61.01 9.70
N LEU A 93 -10.18 61.54 9.96
CA LEU A 93 -9.13 61.68 8.98
C LEU A 93 -8.31 60.39 8.96
N ALA A 94 -8.41 59.66 7.85
CA ALA A 94 -7.76 58.38 7.65
C ALA A 94 -6.85 58.42 6.43
N THR A 95 -5.71 57.74 6.49
CA THR A 95 -4.75 57.75 5.39
C THR A 95 -4.56 56.35 4.79
N PRO A 96 -4.66 56.20 3.46
CA PRO A 96 -4.36 54.94 2.78
C PRO A 96 -2.87 54.78 2.46
N HIS A 97 -1.98 55.69 2.89
CA HIS A 97 -0.56 55.65 2.56
C HIS A 97 0.21 54.72 3.50
N ALA A 98 0.97 53.78 2.94
CA ALA A 98 1.85 52.90 3.70
C ALA A 98 3.20 53.61 3.99
N PRO A 99 3.59 53.79 5.26
CA PRO A 99 4.82 54.50 5.61
C PRO A 99 6.10 53.74 5.17
N ASP A 100 6.04 52.42 5.06
CA ASP A 100 7.19 51.56 4.74
C ASP A 100 7.44 51.41 3.22
N GLU A 101 6.52 51.88 2.37
CA GLU A 101 6.59 51.78 0.90
C GLU A 101 6.55 53.18 0.23
N GLY A 102 7.31 54.14 0.76
CA GLY A 102 7.47 55.45 0.13
C GLY A 102 6.16 56.26 0.01
N ASN A 103 5.23 56.09 0.96
CA ASN A 103 3.90 56.72 0.95
C ASN A 103 3.04 56.33 -0.28
N SER A 104 3.13 55.10 -0.79
CA SER A 104 2.16 54.60 -1.77
C SER A 104 0.87 54.07 -1.11
N ALA A 105 -0.25 54.14 -1.83
CA ALA A 105 -1.47 53.48 -1.39
C ALA A 105 -1.40 51.97 -1.65
N THR A 106 -1.70 51.16 -0.62
CA THR A 106 -1.73 49.70 -0.71
C THR A 106 -3.06 49.15 -0.21
N ALA A 107 -3.45 47.96 -0.66
CA ALA A 107 -4.66 47.28 -0.18
C ALA A 107 -4.62 47.06 1.35
N SER A 108 -3.46 46.70 1.90
CA SER A 108 -3.29 46.53 3.35
C SER A 108 -3.45 47.84 4.13
N ALA A 109 -2.93 48.96 3.58
CA ALA A 109 -3.10 50.27 4.19
C ALA A 109 -4.56 50.74 4.14
N ILE A 110 -5.29 50.50 3.04
CA ILE A 110 -6.73 50.82 2.93
C ILE A 110 -7.56 50.02 3.92
N LEU A 111 -7.31 48.71 4.04
CA LEU A 111 -7.98 47.86 5.03
C LEU A 111 -7.77 48.41 6.44
N THR A 112 -6.51 48.71 6.78
CA THR A 112 -6.14 49.22 8.10
C THR A 112 -6.79 50.58 8.36
N ALA A 113 -6.77 51.48 7.38
CA ALA A 113 -7.38 52.80 7.45
C ALA A 113 -8.90 52.72 7.63
N ALA A 114 -9.58 51.86 6.86
CA ALA A 114 -11.02 51.64 6.97
C ALA A 114 -11.42 51.09 8.34
N LYS A 115 -10.70 50.06 8.81
CA LYS A 115 -10.91 49.45 10.13
C LYS A 115 -10.70 50.49 11.23
N ALA A 116 -9.56 51.18 11.21
CA ALA A 116 -9.21 52.14 12.23
C ALA A 116 -10.15 53.35 12.24
N ALA A 117 -10.61 53.81 11.07
CA ALA A 117 -11.57 54.91 10.98
C ALA A 117 -12.91 54.58 11.64
N ILE A 118 -13.43 53.36 11.41
CA ILE A 118 -14.69 52.91 12.02
C ILE A 118 -14.54 52.76 13.54
N LEU A 119 -13.43 52.18 14.00
CA LEU A 119 -13.14 52.05 15.44
C LEU A 119 -12.97 53.40 16.12
N ALA A 120 -12.31 54.36 15.47
CA ALA A 120 -12.12 55.70 16.00
C ALA A 120 -13.44 56.48 16.05
N ALA A 121 -14.30 56.35 15.04
CA ALA A 121 -15.65 56.91 15.06
C ALA A 121 -16.48 56.36 16.22
N GLY A 122 -16.53 55.02 16.36
CA GLY A 122 -17.26 54.37 17.46
C GLY A 122 -16.71 54.74 18.84
N GLY A 123 -15.38 54.78 18.99
CA GLY A 123 -14.71 55.20 20.22
C GLY A 123 -14.96 56.67 20.60
N ALA A 124 -15.22 57.53 19.61
CA ALA A 124 -15.63 58.91 19.79
C ALA A 124 -17.14 59.09 20.01
N GLY A 125 -17.92 58.00 20.04
CA GLY A 125 -19.35 57.99 20.33
C GLY A 125 -20.28 58.04 19.11
N ALA A 126 -19.78 57.83 17.90
CA ALA A 126 -20.62 57.74 16.70
C ALA A 126 -21.40 56.41 16.66
N ALA A 127 -22.71 56.45 16.41
CA ALA A 127 -23.51 55.26 16.12
C ALA A 127 -23.46 54.91 14.63
N SER A 128 -23.02 55.83 13.77
CA SER A 128 -23.01 55.66 12.33
C SER A 128 -21.86 56.41 11.65
N VAL A 129 -21.25 55.79 10.64
CA VAL A 129 -20.09 56.35 9.93
C VAL A 129 -20.17 56.16 8.41
N ALA A 130 -19.78 57.17 7.65
CA ALA A 130 -19.63 57.09 6.20
C ALA A 130 -18.15 57.02 5.78
N LEU A 131 -17.79 56.10 4.87
CA LEU A 131 -16.44 55.95 4.34
C LEU A 131 -16.40 56.08 2.81
N PRO A 132 -15.45 56.86 2.26
CA PRO A 132 -15.21 56.91 0.83
C PRO A 132 -14.44 55.67 0.36
N LEU A 133 -14.47 55.41 -0.94
CA LEU A 133 -13.57 54.44 -1.56
C LEU A 133 -12.14 55.01 -1.64
N PHE A 134 -11.33 54.73 -0.62
CA PHE A 134 -9.96 55.26 -0.49
C PHE A 134 -9.08 54.97 -1.72
N ALA A 135 -8.16 55.89 -2.01
CA ALA A 135 -7.13 55.78 -3.05
C ALA A 135 -7.58 55.64 -4.52
N THR A 136 -8.88 55.69 -4.82
CA THR A 136 -9.40 55.58 -6.21
C THR A 136 -9.50 56.91 -6.96
N GLY A 137 -9.14 58.03 -6.30
CA GLY A 137 -9.05 59.35 -6.89
C GLY A 137 -7.66 59.62 -7.48
N GLN A 138 -6.97 60.65 -6.98
CA GLN A 138 -5.64 61.06 -7.47
C GLN A 138 -4.55 59.98 -7.34
N LEU A 139 -4.73 59.00 -6.45
CA LEU A 139 -3.79 57.90 -6.22
C LEU A 139 -3.96 56.74 -7.22
N GLY A 140 -5.02 56.75 -8.04
CA GLY A 140 -5.17 55.85 -9.18
C GLY A 140 -5.28 54.35 -8.86
N MET A 141 -5.61 53.97 -7.62
CA MET A 141 -5.78 52.56 -7.27
C MET A 141 -6.96 51.95 -8.03
N ASP A 142 -6.80 50.69 -8.44
CA ASP A 142 -7.88 49.90 -9.01
C ASP A 142 -9.10 49.87 -8.05
N PRO A 143 -10.30 50.29 -8.50
CA PRO A 143 -11.47 50.36 -7.65
C PRO A 143 -11.92 49.02 -7.07
N GLN A 144 -11.63 47.89 -7.72
CA GLN A 144 -12.00 46.58 -7.20
C GLN A 144 -11.09 46.18 -6.03
N VAL A 145 -9.78 46.39 -6.17
CA VAL A 145 -8.79 46.15 -5.11
C VAL A 145 -9.07 47.03 -3.89
N ALA A 146 -9.38 48.31 -4.12
CA ALA A 146 -9.75 49.25 -3.06
C ALA A 146 -11.05 48.84 -2.35
N ALA A 147 -12.05 48.35 -3.11
CA ALA A 147 -13.33 47.91 -2.55
C ALA A 147 -13.18 46.65 -1.70
N ASP A 148 -12.43 45.65 -2.16
CA ASP A 148 -12.16 44.43 -1.38
C ASP A 148 -11.51 44.77 -0.03
N ALA A 149 -10.48 45.63 -0.04
CA ALA A 149 -9.79 46.08 1.17
C ALA A 149 -10.68 46.91 2.12
N LEU A 150 -11.47 47.84 1.57
CA LEU A 150 -12.42 48.66 2.32
C LEU A 150 -13.47 47.79 3.02
N ILE A 151 -14.02 46.81 2.31
CA ILE A 151 -15.05 45.89 2.82
C ILE A 151 -14.47 44.99 3.92
N GLU A 152 -13.28 44.43 3.71
CA GLU A 152 -12.61 43.60 4.74
C GLU A 152 -12.30 44.40 6.01
N GLY A 153 -11.83 45.65 5.86
CA GLY A 153 -11.59 46.56 6.97
C GLY A 153 -12.87 46.89 7.75
N ALA A 154 -13.98 47.14 7.02
CA ALA A 154 -15.27 47.42 7.62
C ALA A 154 -15.86 46.22 8.38
N ILE A 155 -15.82 45.03 7.78
CA ILE A 155 -16.25 43.78 8.45
C ILE A 155 -15.38 43.48 9.67
N SER A 156 -14.09 43.84 9.63
CA SER A 156 -13.17 43.67 10.76
C SER A 156 -13.42 44.62 11.94
N ALA A 157 -14.17 45.71 11.71
CA ALA A 157 -14.59 46.68 12.73
C ALA A 157 -16.10 46.64 13.01
N ARG A 158 -16.78 45.55 12.59
CA ARG A 158 -18.20 45.33 12.89
C ARG A 158 -18.47 45.39 14.40
N ALA A 159 -19.66 45.84 14.78
CA ALA A 159 -20.07 46.13 16.16
C ALA A 159 -19.43 47.38 16.83
N ALA A 160 -18.50 48.09 16.18
CA ALA A 160 -18.03 49.38 16.68
C ALA A 160 -19.07 50.50 16.51
N VAL A 161 -19.96 50.36 15.53
CA VAL A 161 -21.04 51.29 15.17
C VAL A 161 -22.27 50.51 14.72
N ASP A 162 -23.46 51.11 14.77
CA ASP A 162 -24.72 50.51 14.32
C ASP A 162 -24.90 50.58 12.80
N LYS A 163 -24.32 51.59 12.13
CA LYS A 163 -24.45 51.77 10.67
C LYS A 163 -23.15 52.18 10.00
N VAL A 164 -22.83 51.53 8.89
CA VAL A 164 -21.70 51.88 8.03
C VAL A 164 -22.21 52.18 6.63
N PHE A 165 -21.86 53.35 6.10
CA PHE A 165 -22.18 53.77 4.75
C PHE A 165 -20.91 53.84 3.91
N PHE A 166 -20.84 53.10 2.81
CA PHE A 166 -19.86 53.38 1.77
C PHE A 166 -20.40 54.45 0.83
N PHE A 167 -19.57 55.35 0.33
CA PHE A 167 -20.03 56.33 -0.66
C PHE A 167 -19.02 56.58 -1.77
N SER A 168 -19.57 56.91 -2.93
CA SER A 168 -18.81 57.49 -4.05
C SER A 168 -19.70 58.43 -4.85
N HIS A 169 -19.08 59.34 -5.60
CA HIS A 169 -19.76 60.19 -6.57
C HIS A 169 -19.91 59.53 -7.95
N ARG A 170 -19.37 58.32 -8.10
CA ARG A 170 -19.28 57.56 -9.35
C ARG A 170 -20.14 56.31 -9.27
N GLN A 171 -21.07 56.16 -10.22
CA GLN A 171 -21.97 54.99 -10.27
C GLN A 171 -21.20 53.68 -10.42
N ASP A 172 -20.16 53.65 -11.24
CA ASP A 172 -19.33 52.46 -11.46
C ASP A 172 -18.65 51.98 -10.17
N GLN A 173 -18.24 52.90 -9.28
CA GLN A 173 -17.65 52.53 -7.99
C GLN A 173 -18.68 52.03 -6.98
N VAL A 174 -19.89 52.60 -6.99
CA VAL A 174 -21.02 52.13 -6.16
C VAL A 174 -21.39 50.70 -6.55
N ASP A 175 -21.47 50.42 -7.85
CA ASP A 175 -21.78 49.09 -8.38
C ASP A 175 -20.67 48.09 -7.99
N ILE A 176 -19.40 48.47 -8.12
CA ILE A 176 -18.26 47.63 -7.70
C ILE A 176 -18.35 47.28 -6.20
N ILE A 177 -18.63 48.26 -5.32
CA ILE A 177 -18.77 48.00 -3.88
C ILE A 177 -19.92 47.03 -3.62
N ALA A 178 -21.07 47.22 -4.28
CA ALA A 178 -22.23 46.34 -4.13
C ALA A 178 -21.96 44.91 -4.62
N GLU A 179 -21.25 44.75 -5.74
CA GLU A 179 -20.85 43.44 -6.27
C GLU A 179 -19.82 42.75 -5.37
N ARG A 180 -18.76 43.47 -4.97
CA ARG A 180 -17.72 42.92 -4.07
C ARG A 180 -18.28 42.56 -2.71
N TRP A 181 -19.26 43.31 -2.20
CA TRP A 181 -19.95 42.99 -0.96
C TRP A 181 -20.70 41.65 -1.03
N LYS A 182 -21.34 41.34 -2.16
CA LYS A 182 -22.01 40.04 -2.36
C LYS A 182 -21.00 38.90 -2.38
N ALA A 183 -19.82 39.13 -2.93
CA ALA A 183 -18.73 38.14 -3.00
C ALA A 183 -17.92 37.99 -1.70
N ALA A 184 -18.05 38.90 -0.74
CA ALA A 184 -17.26 38.91 0.49
C ALA A 184 -17.63 37.73 1.43
N ARG A 185 -16.65 36.87 1.73
CA ARG A 185 -16.80 35.80 2.73
C ARG A 185 -16.84 36.40 4.14
N LEU A 186 -17.90 36.11 4.88
CA LEU A 186 -18.02 36.52 6.28
C LEU A 186 -17.08 35.69 7.16
N PRO A 187 -16.36 36.28 8.12
CA PRO A 187 -15.65 35.50 9.12
C PRO A 187 -16.68 34.74 9.97
N GLY A 188 -16.59 33.40 9.96
CA GLY A 188 -17.19 32.57 10.99
C GLY A 188 -16.68 33.02 12.37
N HIS A 189 -17.50 32.82 13.41
CA HIS A 189 -17.21 33.26 14.77
C HIS A 189 -15.75 32.97 15.16
N GLY A 190 -15.06 34.00 15.68
CA GLY A 190 -13.77 33.81 16.32
C GLY A 190 -13.93 32.86 17.51
N PHE A 191 -12.86 32.13 17.83
CA PHE A 191 -12.84 31.15 18.92
C PHE A 191 -13.53 31.67 20.18
N SER A 192 -14.47 30.88 20.71
CA SER A 192 -15.01 31.11 22.04
C SER A 192 -13.88 31.03 23.08
N ALA A 193 -13.95 31.83 24.16
CA ALA A 193 -13.02 31.72 25.28
C ALA A 193 -13.00 30.31 25.91
N ASP A 194 -14.10 29.56 25.77
CA ASP A 194 -14.21 28.15 26.19
C ASP A 194 -13.59 27.17 25.17
N GLU A 195 -13.51 27.52 23.87
CA GLU A 195 -12.85 26.70 22.83
C GLU A 195 -11.31 26.86 22.88
N LEU A 196 -10.83 28.05 23.25
CA LEU A 196 -9.41 28.31 23.51
C LEU A 196 -8.88 27.54 24.73
N ALA A 197 -9.76 27.03 25.59
CA ALA A 197 -9.43 26.19 26.75
C ALA A 197 -9.19 24.70 26.36
N GLY A 198 -8.53 24.46 25.22
CA GLY A 198 -8.04 23.13 24.83
C GLY A 198 -9.08 22.20 24.21
N GLY A 199 -10.12 22.75 23.57
CA GLY A 199 -11.07 21.98 22.75
C GLY A 199 -10.43 21.50 21.45
N LEU A 200 -9.45 20.60 21.54
CA LEU A 200 -8.78 20.02 20.37
C LEU A 200 -9.62 18.88 19.80
N ALA A 201 -9.73 18.86 18.47
CA ALA A 201 -10.19 17.67 17.75
C ALA A 201 -9.33 16.46 18.16
N LYS A 202 -9.88 15.24 18.07
CA LYS A 202 -9.09 14.03 18.35
C LYS A 202 -7.85 14.01 17.44
N ASP A 203 -6.66 14.13 18.03
CA ASP A 203 -5.36 14.03 17.32
C ASP A 203 -5.14 12.65 16.69
N LEU A 204 -5.90 11.64 17.12
CA LEU A 204 -5.80 10.28 16.61
C LEU A 204 -6.71 10.08 15.40
N VAL A 205 -6.10 9.94 14.23
CA VAL A 205 -6.78 9.45 13.02
C VAL A 205 -6.83 7.93 13.10
N ASP A 206 -8.03 7.35 13.14
CA ASP A 206 -8.19 5.89 13.06
C ASP A 206 -7.78 5.42 11.66
N PRO A 207 -6.85 4.46 11.52
CA PRO A 207 -6.42 3.93 10.22
C PRO A 207 -7.57 3.30 9.41
N ASN A 208 -8.70 2.98 10.04
CA ASN A 208 -9.89 2.41 9.41
C ASN A 208 -10.96 3.44 9.03
N GLU A 209 -10.80 4.71 9.42
CA GLU A 209 -11.77 5.76 9.17
C GLU A 209 -11.48 6.49 7.84
N CYS A 210 -12.54 6.75 7.07
CA CYS A 210 -12.46 7.55 5.85
C CYS A 210 -12.54 9.05 6.19
N ILE A 211 -11.73 9.87 5.52
CA ILE A 211 -11.79 11.32 5.63
C ILE A 211 -12.18 11.89 4.26
N PRO A 212 -13.24 12.72 4.15
CA PRO A 212 -13.62 13.31 2.87
C PRO A 212 -12.59 14.37 2.41
N LEU A 213 -12.39 14.50 1.10
CA LEU A 213 -11.47 15.50 0.52
C LEU A 213 -11.82 16.95 0.90
N SER A 214 -13.08 17.22 1.25
CA SER A 214 -13.54 18.55 1.70
C SER A 214 -12.89 19.01 3.01
N ARG A 215 -12.32 18.08 3.79
CA ARG A 215 -11.55 18.39 5.01
C ARG A 215 -10.09 18.71 4.74
N ASP A 216 -9.64 18.71 3.49
CA ASP A 216 -8.25 19.02 3.16
C ASP A 216 -7.94 20.51 3.34
N HIS A 217 -7.31 20.84 4.47
CA HIS A 217 -6.76 22.17 4.74
C HIS A 217 -5.26 22.28 4.41
N LEU A 218 -4.61 21.16 4.05
CA LEU A 218 -3.17 21.04 3.83
C LEU A 218 -2.79 21.04 2.33
N ASP A 219 -3.79 21.09 1.44
CA ASP A 219 -3.64 21.12 -0.02
C ASP A 219 -2.93 19.86 -0.56
N VAL A 220 -3.28 18.71 0.02
CA VAL A 220 -2.78 17.38 -0.38
C VAL A 220 -3.76 16.62 -1.27
N LYS A 221 -4.99 17.09 -1.44
CA LYS A 221 -6.04 16.50 -2.29
C LYS A 221 -5.57 16.13 -3.70
N PRO A 222 -4.72 16.91 -4.42
CA PRO A 222 -4.28 16.50 -5.75
C PRO A 222 -3.46 15.20 -5.72
N TYR A 223 -2.64 15.01 -4.69
CA TYR A 223 -1.82 13.83 -4.52
C TYR A 223 -2.65 12.62 -4.08
N VAL A 224 -3.65 12.84 -3.23
CA VAL A 224 -4.61 11.81 -2.82
C VAL A 224 -5.37 11.28 -4.04
N SER A 225 -6.00 12.16 -4.82
CA SER A 225 -6.77 11.79 -6.02
C SER A 225 -5.89 11.13 -7.09
N MET A 226 -4.66 11.59 -7.27
CA MET A 226 -3.70 10.98 -8.19
C MET A 226 -3.34 9.54 -7.78
N LEU A 227 -3.07 9.29 -6.50
CA LEU A 227 -2.82 7.93 -6.01
C LEU A 227 -4.07 7.06 -6.08
N ALA A 228 -5.23 7.59 -5.69
CA ALA A 228 -6.51 6.87 -5.74
C ALA A 228 -6.81 6.38 -7.16
N THR A 229 -6.52 7.22 -8.18
CA THR A 229 -6.67 6.87 -9.60
C THR A 229 -5.89 5.61 -9.96
N VAL A 230 -4.64 5.48 -9.52
CA VAL A 230 -3.81 4.32 -9.84
C VAL A 230 -4.21 3.09 -9.00
N ILE A 231 -4.54 3.29 -7.73
CA ILE A 231 -4.95 2.20 -6.83
C ILE A 231 -6.27 1.58 -7.30
N ALA A 232 -7.22 2.40 -7.74
CA ALA A 232 -8.54 1.94 -8.17
C ALA A 232 -8.56 1.44 -9.63
N ALA A 233 -7.63 1.85 -10.51
CA ALA A 233 -7.72 1.53 -11.94
C ALA A 233 -7.49 0.05 -12.23
N LYS A 234 -8.40 -0.60 -12.98
CA LYS A 234 -8.36 -2.06 -13.24
C LYS A 234 -7.10 -2.53 -13.96
N ASP A 235 -6.53 -1.67 -14.79
CA ASP A 235 -5.36 -1.95 -15.64
C ASP A 235 -4.02 -1.71 -14.91
N THR A 236 -4.04 -1.19 -13.68
CA THR A 236 -2.82 -1.06 -12.87
C THR A 236 -2.25 -2.45 -12.57
N PRO A 237 -0.98 -2.71 -12.93
CA PRO A 237 -0.36 -4.00 -12.66
C PRO A 237 -0.18 -4.19 -11.15
N LEU A 238 -0.58 -5.37 -10.67
CA LEU A 238 -0.38 -5.81 -9.29
C LEU A 238 0.86 -6.70 -9.18
N PRO A 239 1.46 -6.81 -7.99
CA PRO A 239 1.12 -6.08 -6.76
C PRO A 239 1.72 -4.67 -6.74
N LEU A 240 1.08 -3.76 -5.99
CA LEU A 240 1.49 -2.36 -5.90
C LEU A 240 1.84 -1.98 -4.47
N SER A 241 2.96 -1.29 -4.29
CA SER A 241 3.37 -0.74 -2.99
C SER A 241 3.62 0.75 -3.08
N VAL A 242 3.07 1.48 -2.12
CA VAL A 242 3.13 2.95 -2.03
C VAL A 242 3.75 3.32 -0.69
N GLY A 243 4.81 4.12 -0.71
CA GLY A 243 5.41 4.69 0.50
C GLY A 243 4.98 6.14 0.66
N VAL A 244 4.22 6.47 1.70
CA VAL A 244 3.84 7.83 2.07
C VAL A 244 4.84 8.35 3.11
N PHE A 245 5.73 9.22 2.67
CA PHE A 245 6.86 9.71 3.46
C PHE A 245 6.61 11.12 3.98
N GLY A 246 6.97 11.37 5.24
CA GLY A 246 6.91 12.70 5.83
C GLY A 246 7.44 12.70 7.25
N GLU A 247 7.87 13.88 7.72
CA GLU A 247 8.30 14.09 9.11
C GLU A 247 7.16 13.74 10.10
N TRP A 248 7.50 13.55 11.37
CA TRP A 248 6.51 13.43 12.43
C TRP A 248 5.58 14.65 12.43
N GLY A 249 4.27 14.41 12.46
CA GLY A 249 3.27 15.48 12.35
C GLY A 249 2.99 16.00 10.93
N ALA A 250 3.60 15.44 9.88
CA ALA A 250 3.34 15.88 8.49
C ALA A 250 1.95 15.48 7.93
N GLY A 251 1.09 14.83 8.73
CA GLY A 251 -0.26 14.43 8.30
C GLY A 251 -0.34 13.11 7.53
N LYS A 252 0.57 12.16 7.73
CA LYS A 252 0.58 10.85 7.04
C LYS A 252 -0.72 10.06 7.24
N SER A 253 -1.17 9.91 8.49
CA SER A 253 -2.43 9.23 8.83
C SER A 253 -3.64 9.94 8.22
N PHE A 254 -3.66 11.27 8.28
CA PHE A 254 -4.70 12.10 7.66
C PHE A 254 -4.75 11.90 6.13
N PHE A 255 -3.58 11.86 5.47
CA PHE A 255 -3.45 11.56 4.05
C PHE A 255 -4.01 10.18 3.70
N MET A 256 -3.71 9.16 4.50
CA MET A 256 -4.25 7.80 4.28
C MET A 256 -5.77 7.72 4.48
N GLY A 257 -6.31 8.41 5.49
CA GLY A 257 -7.75 8.50 5.70
C GLY A 257 -8.46 9.13 4.50
N MET A 258 -7.87 10.18 3.91
CA MET A 258 -8.39 10.78 2.67
C MET A 258 -8.24 9.86 1.45
N LEU A 259 -7.12 9.17 1.32
CA LEU A 259 -6.91 8.19 0.26
C LEU A 259 -7.93 7.06 0.32
N ARG A 260 -8.24 6.58 1.52
CA ARG A 260 -9.28 5.57 1.75
C ARG A 260 -10.66 6.03 1.28
N GLY A 261 -11.03 7.27 1.64
CA GLY A 261 -12.27 7.91 1.19
C GLY A 261 -12.33 8.01 -0.34
N GLN A 262 -11.26 8.51 -0.96
CA GLN A 262 -11.23 8.70 -2.41
C GLN A 262 -11.26 7.38 -3.20
N VAL A 263 -10.56 6.34 -2.72
CA VAL A 263 -10.59 5.00 -3.34
C VAL A 263 -12.00 4.41 -3.26
N LYS A 264 -12.72 4.64 -2.15
CA LYS A 264 -14.12 4.23 -1.98
C LYS A 264 -15.05 4.95 -2.96
N GLU A 265 -14.85 6.24 -3.20
CA GLU A 265 -15.64 7.02 -4.18
C GLU A 265 -15.42 6.56 -5.63
N LEU A 266 -14.21 6.10 -5.96
CA LEU A 266 -13.88 5.58 -7.29
C LEU A 266 -14.36 4.15 -7.55
N GLU A 267 -14.66 3.39 -6.49
CA GLU A 267 -15.14 2.02 -6.56
C GLU A 267 -16.40 1.92 -7.44
N GLY A 268 -16.40 1.02 -8.43
CA GLY A 268 -17.53 0.83 -9.34
C GLY A 268 -17.63 1.82 -10.51
N THR A 269 -16.82 2.87 -10.56
CA THR A 269 -16.85 3.85 -11.67
C THR A 269 -16.21 3.28 -12.96
N PRO A 270 -16.52 3.81 -14.17
CA PRO A 270 -15.98 3.30 -15.43
C PRO A 270 -14.44 3.28 -15.47
N GLY A 271 -13.87 2.13 -15.81
CA GLY A 271 -12.40 1.92 -15.83
C GLY A 271 -11.76 1.62 -14.47
N GLN A 272 -12.50 1.75 -13.36
CA GLN A 272 -12.05 1.45 -12.00
C GLN A 272 -12.55 0.09 -11.53
N CYS A 273 -11.88 -0.50 -10.53
CA CYS A 273 -12.27 -1.76 -9.91
C CYS A 273 -13.72 -1.68 -9.41
N ARG A 274 -14.48 -2.75 -9.65
CA ARG A 274 -15.86 -2.88 -9.18
C ARG A 274 -15.90 -2.98 -7.66
N LYS A 275 -14.92 -3.67 -7.07
CA LYS A 275 -14.91 -3.94 -5.64
C LYS A 275 -13.52 -3.87 -5.03
N ILE A 276 -13.34 -3.01 -4.03
CA ILE A 276 -12.05 -2.77 -3.37
C ILE A 276 -12.20 -2.94 -1.87
N ALA A 277 -11.60 -4.00 -1.31
CA ALA A 277 -11.52 -4.16 0.13
C ALA A 277 -10.39 -3.29 0.70
N GLN A 278 -10.65 -2.54 1.78
CA GLN A 278 -9.67 -1.63 2.35
C GLN A 278 -9.43 -1.96 3.83
N VAL A 279 -8.20 -2.32 4.20
CA VAL A 279 -7.81 -2.79 5.55
C VAL A 279 -6.81 -1.82 6.17
N GLY A 280 -7.05 -1.37 7.40
CA GLY A 280 -6.09 -0.56 8.16
C GLY A 280 -5.30 -1.39 9.16
N PHE A 281 -4.00 -1.12 9.31
CA PHE A 281 -3.12 -1.81 10.24
C PHE A 281 -2.19 -0.81 10.92
N ASN A 282 -2.32 -0.63 12.23
CA ASN A 282 -1.40 0.16 13.03
C ASN A 282 -0.24 -0.74 13.50
N ALA A 283 0.97 -0.53 12.99
CA ALA A 283 2.10 -1.41 13.28
C ALA A 283 2.54 -1.35 14.75
N TRP A 284 2.37 -0.18 15.40
CA TRP A 284 2.78 0.03 16.79
C TRP A 284 1.90 -0.72 17.79
N HIS A 285 0.59 -0.87 17.53
CA HIS A 285 -0.32 -1.64 18.40
C HIS A 285 0.10 -3.10 18.60
N TYR A 286 0.88 -3.66 17.67
CA TYR A 286 1.32 -5.05 17.70
C TYR A 286 2.81 -5.19 17.97
N ALA A 287 3.44 -4.17 18.55
CA ALA A 287 4.87 -4.16 18.86
C ALA A 287 5.29 -5.38 19.71
N ASP A 288 4.48 -5.79 20.69
CA ASP A 288 4.83 -6.88 21.61
C ASP A 288 4.41 -8.29 21.12
N ALA A 289 3.85 -8.39 19.90
CA ALA A 289 3.30 -9.63 19.35
C ALA A 289 4.09 -10.15 18.14
N ASN A 290 3.81 -11.39 17.72
CA ASN A 290 4.30 -11.89 16.44
C ASN A 290 3.58 -11.15 15.30
N LEU A 291 4.28 -10.15 14.73
CA LEU A 291 3.75 -9.22 13.74
C LEU A 291 3.05 -9.91 12.56
N TRP A 292 3.58 -11.03 12.08
CA TRP A 292 3.02 -11.78 10.96
C TRP A 292 1.65 -12.36 11.29
N ALA A 293 1.51 -12.91 12.50
CA ALA A 293 0.25 -13.45 12.97
C ALA A 293 -0.75 -12.31 13.26
N SER A 294 -0.29 -11.20 13.83
CA SER A 294 -1.13 -10.02 14.05
C SER A 294 -1.64 -9.39 12.75
N LEU A 295 -0.79 -9.27 11.73
CA LEU A 295 -1.17 -8.72 10.43
C LEU A 295 -2.17 -9.62 9.70
N GLY A 296 -1.92 -10.93 9.69
CA GLY A 296 -2.86 -11.89 9.12
C GLY A 296 -4.22 -11.82 9.81
N ASP A 297 -4.24 -11.86 11.15
CA ASP A 297 -5.46 -11.83 11.94
C ASP A 297 -6.27 -10.56 11.68
N GLU A 298 -5.60 -9.41 11.63
CA GLU A 298 -6.25 -8.13 11.38
C GLU A 298 -6.85 -8.05 9.97
N ILE A 299 -6.16 -8.55 8.95
CA ILE A 299 -6.71 -8.65 7.58
C ILE A 299 -7.94 -9.55 7.57
N PHE A 300 -7.87 -10.75 8.15
CA PHE A 300 -9.02 -11.66 8.20
C PHE A 300 -10.19 -11.08 8.99
N ARG A 301 -9.90 -10.45 10.14
CA ARG A 301 -10.90 -9.85 11.02
C ARG A 301 -11.63 -8.72 10.31
N GLN A 302 -10.94 -7.79 9.66
CA GLN A 302 -11.59 -6.68 8.95
C GLN A 302 -12.33 -7.11 7.69
N LEU A 303 -11.88 -8.18 7.01
CA LEU A 303 -12.62 -8.75 5.88
C LEU A 303 -13.88 -9.51 6.34
N ALA A 304 -13.85 -10.13 7.52
CA ALA A 304 -14.97 -10.91 8.05
C ALA A 304 -15.96 -10.09 8.92
N GLU A 305 -15.47 -9.07 9.61
CA GLU A 305 -16.22 -8.11 10.44
C GLU A 305 -15.85 -6.69 10.02
N PRO A 306 -16.31 -6.26 8.84
CA PRO A 306 -16.05 -4.90 8.38
C PRO A 306 -16.67 -3.90 9.34
N LEU A 307 -15.86 -2.97 9.86
CA LEU A 307 -16.34 -1.86 10.66
C LEU A 307 -17.26 -0.96 9.83
N ARG A 308 -18.31 -0.44 10.47
CA ARG A 308 -19.20 0.55 9.84
C ARG A 308 -18.43 1.83 9.59
N GLN A 309 -18.51 2.35 8.36
CA GLN A 309 -17.86 3.60 8.02
C GLN A 309 -18.78 4.80 8.37
N PRO A 310 -18.22 5.95 8.78
CA PRO A 310 -19.02 7.17 9.00
C PRO A 310 -19.75 7.57 7.72
N GLY A 311 -21.07 7.77 7.81
CA GLY A 311 -21.92 8.12 6.66
C GLY A 311 -22.37 6.96 5.78
N GLU A 312 -21.98 5.72 6.09
CA GLU A 312 -22.38 4.53 5.33
C GLU A 312 -23.88 4.17 5.54
N PRO A 313 -24.65 3.94 4.45
CA PRO A 313 -26.02 3.44 4.54
C PRO A 313 -26.11 2.06 5.21
N ASP A 314 -27.18 1.83 5.98
CA ASP A 314 -27.40 0.55 6.68
C ASP A 314 -27.41 -0.66 5.72
N ALA A 315 -27.96 -0.49 4.52
CA ALA A 315 -28.05 -1.54 3.52
C ALA A 315 -26.66 -2.00 3.02
N GLU A 316 -25.73 -1.06 2.83
CA GLU A 316 -24.36 -1.33 2.40
C GLU A 316 -23.58 -2.05 3.50
N HIS A 317 -23.66 -1.53 4.74
CA HIS A 317 -23.01 -2.16 5.88
C HIS A 317 -23.54 -3.59 6.12
N ALA A 318 -24.86 -3.79 6.04
CA ALA A 318 -25.48 -5.12 6.16
C ALA A 318 -25.10 -6.06 5.01
N ALA A 319 -24.83 -5.55 3.81
CA ALA A 319 -24.30 -6.35 2.71
C ALA A 319 -22.86 -6.83 3.01
N ARG A 320 -22.00 -5.93 3.49
CA ARG A 320 -20.61 -6.27 3.87
C ARG A 320 -20.55 -7.25 5.04
N LEU A 321 -21.42 -7.11 6.05
CA LEU A 321 -21.52 -8.07 7.16
C LEU A 321 -21.99 -9.46 6.70
N ARG A 322 -22.97 -9.53 5.79
CA ARG A 322 -23.43 -10.81 5.22
C ARG A 322 -22.31 -11.51 4.45
N GLU A 323 -21.52 -10.75 3.70
CA GLU A 323 -20.35 -11.26 3.01
C GLU A 323 -19.28 -11.78 3.97
N GLY A 324 -18.94 -11.00 5.00
CA GLY A 324 -17.98 -11.41 6.01
C GLY A 324 -18.42 -12.65 6.80
N ALA A 325 -19.72 -12.76 7.10
CA ALA A 325 -20.31 -13.96 7.72
C ALA A 325 -20.20 -15.19 6.82
N ARG A 326 -20.46 -15.05 5.50
CA ARG A 326 -20.28 -16.14 4.52
C ARG A 326 -18.81 -16.56 4.39
N LEU A 327 -17.89 -15.59 4.37
CA LEU A 327 -16.44 -15.87 4.36
C LEU A 327 -16.05 -16.71 5.58
N ARG A 328 -16.53 -16.34 6.76
CA ARG A 328 -16.32 -17.12 7.99
C ARG A 328 -16.96 -18.49 7.96
N GLU A 329 -18.20 -18.61 7.50
CA GLU A 329 -18.90 -19.88 7.42
C GLU A 329 -18.14 -20.86 6.52
N ARG A 330 -17.62 -20.38 5.38
CA ARG A 330 -16.84 -21.20 4.45
C ARG A 330 -15.50 -21.63 5.05
N LEU A 331 -14.78 -20.70 5.67
CA LEU A 331 -13.54 -21.01 6.39
C LEU A 331 -13.81 -22.01 7.53
N ALA A 332 -14.88 -21.82 8.30
CA ALA A 332 -15.28 -22.73 9.38
C ALA A 332 -15.69 -24.12 8.87
N GLY A 333 -16.43 -24.19 7.76
CA GLY A 333 -16.87 -25.44 7.13
C GLY A 333 -15.70 -26.30 6.68
N GLU A 334 -14.71 -25.70 6.03
CA GLU A 334 -13.49 -26.41 5.62
C GLU A 334 -12.61 -26.82 6.82
N LEU A 335 -12.57 -26.01 7.88
CA LEU A 335 -11.89 -26.33 9.13
C LEU A 335 -12.51 -27.56 9.81
N GLU A 336 -13.84 -27.62 9.87
CA GLU A 336 -14.57 -28.73 10.46
C GLU A 336 -14.44 -30.00 9.60
N GLN A 337 -14.56 -29.88 8.27
CA GLN A 337 -14.31 -30.99 7.33
C GLN A 337 -12.91 -31.58 7.51
N ARG A 338 -11.90 -30.73 7.68
CA ARG A 338 -10.53 -31.19 7.96
C ARG A 338 -10.41 -31.85 9.33
N LYS A 339 -11.02 -31.28 10.37
CA LYS A 339 -11.00 -31.86 11.73
C LYS A 339 -11.59 -33.27 11.70
N GLN A 340 -12.70 -33.45 10.98
CA GLN A 340 -13.33 -34.75 10.76
C GLN A 340 -12.41 -35.70 9.99
N LEU A 341 -11.83 -35.28 8.86
CA LEU A 341 -10.89 -36.11 8.08
C LEU A 341 -9.65 -36.50 8.87
N THR A 342 -9.10 -35.58 9.67
CA THR A 342 -7.94 -35.84 10.54
C THR A 342 -8.31 -36.86 11.61
N ALA A 343 -9.45 -36.69 12.30
CA ALA A 343 -9.92 -37.64 13.29
C ALA A 343 -10.22 -39.03 12.68
N VAL A 344 -10.75 -39.09 11.45
CA VAL A 344 -10.96 -40.35 10.72
C VAL A 344 -9.63 -41.00 10.36
N THR A 345 -8.62 -40.21 9.95
CA THR A 345 -7.28 -40.71 9.63
C THR A 345 -6.58 -41.26 10.87
N GLU A 346 -6.64 -40.57 12.01
CA GLU A 346 -6.09 -41.03 13.28
C GLU A 346 -6.75 -42.34 13.74
N ARG A 347 -8.07 -42.46 13.59
CA ARG A 347 -8.80 -43.70 13.87
C ARG A 347 -8.36 -44.85 12.95
N ALA A 348 -8.22 -44.59 11.66
CA ALA A 348 -7.77 -45.58 10.68
C ALA A 348 -6.32 -46.03 10.96
N GLN A 349 -5.44 -45.11 11.34
CA GLN A 349 -4.07 -45.43 11.76
C GLN A 349 -4.02 -46.27 13.04
N ALA A 350 -4.87 -45.95 14.03
CA ALA A 350 -4.99 -46.75 15.25
C ALA A 350 -5.53 -48.17 14.95
N GLU A 351 -6.47 -48.29 14.02
CA GLU A 351 -6.99 -49.58 13.53
C GLU A 351 -5.92 -50.39 12.80
N ALA A 352 -5.14 -49.76 11.91
CA ALA A 352 -4.01 -50.39 11.24
C ALA A 352 -2.99 -50.91 12.25
N ALA A 353 -2.61 -50.11 13.25
CA ALA A 353 -1.69 -50.52 14.31
C ALA A 353 -2.25 -51.67 15.19
N ALA A 354 -3.57 -51.76 15.37
CA ALA A 354 -4.22 -52.88 16.04
C ALA A 354 -4.20 -54.16 15.17
N LEU A 355 -4.44 -54.04 13.87
CA LEU A 355 -4.36 -55.15 12.92
C LEU A 355 -2.92 -55.66 12.76
N GLU A 356 -1.93 -54.79 12.71
CA GLU A 356 -0.51 -55.17 12.70
C GLU A 356 -0.13 -55.99 13.95
N ARG A 357 -0.60 -55.57 15.13
CA ARG A 357 -0.43 -56.35 16.36
C ARG A 357 -1.10 -57.72 16.26
N LYS A 358 -2.35 -57.80 15.81
CA LYS A 358 -3.05 -59.09 15.58
C LYS A 358 -2.32 -59.99 14.59
N ILE A 359 -1.79 -59.44 13.49
CA ILE A 359 -1.00 -60.18 12.51
C ILE A 359 0.30 -60.70 13.15
N SER A 360 0.97 -59.90 13.99
CA SER A 360 2.17 -60.32 14.69
C SER A 360 1.90 -61.47 15.68
N GLU A 361 0.79 -61.39 16.41
CA GLU A 361 0.33 -62.44 17.35
C GLU A 361 -0.09 -63.71 16.60
N ALA A 362 -0.85 -63.58 15.51
CA ALA A 362 -1.26 -64.69 14.66
C ALA A 362 -0.04 -65.39 14.02
N ARG A 363 0.95 -64.61 13.54
CA ARG A 363 2.24 -65.15 13.06
C ARG A 363 2.99 -65.89 14.15
N GLY A 364 3.01 -65.35 15.37
CA GLY A 364 3.60 -66.01 16.55
C GLY A 364 2.92 -67.36 16.86
N SER A 365 1.59 -67.35 16.98
CA SER A 365 0.76 -68.54 17.20
C SER A 365 0.97 -69.59 16.11
N ARG A 366 0.96 -69.18 14.84
CA ARG A 366 1.20 -70.06 13.69
C ARG A 366 2.59 -70.71 13.74
N ARG A 367 3.64 -69.96 14.12
CA ARG A 367 5.00 -70.51 14.30
C ARG A 367 5.08 -71.50 15.46
N ILE A 368 4.36 -71.26 16.55
CA ILE A 368 4.27 -72.18 17.70
C ILE A 368 3.58 -73.47 17.27
N ARG A 369 2.40 -73.39 16.65
CA ARG A 369 1.64 -74.54 16.12
C ARG A 369 2.43 -75.35 15.09
N ALA A 370 3.21 -74.68 14.24
CA ALA A 370 4.09 -75.36 13.30
C ALA A 370 5.20 -76.15 14.01
N ARG A 371 5.79 -75.62 15.09
CA ARG A 371 6.76 -76.37 15.91
C ARG A 371 6.11 -77.55 16.64
N ASP A 372 4.89 -77.37 17.14
CA ASP A 372 4.15 -78.43 17.82
C ASP A 372 3.75 -79.55 16.85
N LEU A 373 3.40 -79.22 15.61
CA LEU A 373 3.21 -80.20 14.54
C LEU A 373 4.48 -81.03 14.30
N VAL A 374 5.65 -80.39 14.16
CA VAL A 374 6.93 -81.10 14.00
C VAL A 374 7.24 -81.97 15.22
N ARG A 375 6.96 -81.47 16.43
CA ARG A 375 7.16 -82.22 17.68
C ARG A 375 6.23 -83.43 17.78
N ALA A 376 4.95 -83.29 17.40
CA ALA A 376 3.99 -84.37 17.38
C ALA A 376 4.40 -85.47 16.40
N LEU A 377 4.89 -85.09 15.23
CA LEU A 377 5.38 -86.02 14.21
C LEU A 377 6.68 -86.74 14.61
N ALA A 378 7.58 -86.05 15.34
CA ALA A 378 8.83 -86.63 15.83
C ALA A 378 8.64 -87.73 16.90
N LYS A 379 7.45 -87.82 17.51
CA LYS A 379 7.10 -88.90 18.45
C LYS A 379 6.93 -90.25 17.73
N SER A 380 6.63 -90.27 16.44
CA SER A 380 6.57 -91.50 15.65
C SER A 380 7.97 -92.01 15.28
N PRO A 381 8.38 -93.23 15.68
CA PRO A 381 9.71 -93.77 15.41
C PRO A 381 9.96 -94.05 13.93
N VAL A 382 8.91 -94.33 13.15
CA VAL A 382 8.97 -94.55 11.69
C VAL A 382 9.32 -93.26 10.96
N VAL A 383 8.74 -92.14 11.41
CA VAL A 383 8.90 -90.83 10.75
C VAL A 383 10.29 -90.24 11.01
N ARG A 384 10.83 -90.39 12.23
CA ARG A 384 12.05 -89.70 12.70
C ARG A 384 13.30 -89.90 11.81
N ALA A 385 13.51 -91.11 11.28
CA ALA A 385 14.70 -91.45 10.47
C ALA A 385 14.65 -90.83 9.07
N GLU A 386 13.48 -90.83 8.42
CA GLU A 386 13.30 -90.24 7.10
C GLU A 386 13.17 -88.71 7.14
N TYR A 387 12.53 -88.18 8.19
CA TYR A 387 12.31 -86.75 8.42
C TYR A 387 13.63 -85.95 8.45
N ALA A 388 14.63 -86.43 9.18
CA ALA A 388 15.92 -85.76 9.32
C ALA A 388 16.71 -85.69 8.00
N GLY A 389 16.54 -86.68 7.13
CA GLY A 389 17.16 -86.73 5.80
C GLY A 389 16.55 -85.74 4.80
N VAL A 390 15.25 -85.46 4.91
CA VAL A 390 14.53 -84.51 4.06
C VAL A 390 14.92 -83.07 4.36
N TRP A 391 14.92 -82.66 5.64
CA TRP A 391 15.24 -81.28 6.02
C TRP A 391 16.70 -80.91 5.78
N ARG A 392 17.63 -81.87 5.92
CA ARG A 392 19.04 -81.69 5.59
C ARG A 392 19.26 -81.43 4.10
N LYS A 393 18.46 -82.06 3.23
CA LYS A 393 18.50 -81.84 1.77
C LYS A 393 17.83 -80.52 1.35
N LEU A 394 16.84 -80.07 2.11
CA LEU A 394 16.15 -78.78 1.88
C LEU A 394 16.88 -77.59 2.53
N GLY A 395 17.84 -77.83 3.44
CA GLY A 395 18.61 -76.79 4.12
C GLY A 395 17.82 -76.02 5.19
N VAL A 396 16.72 -76.59 5.70
CA VAL A 396 15.83 -75.90 6.66
C VAL A 396 16.11 -76.40 8.08
N GLY A 397 16.66 -75.53 8.93
CA GLY A 397 17.04 -75.85 10.31
C GLY A 397 16.03 -75.45 11.39
N ASP A 398 15.16 -74.45 11.14
CA ASP A 398 14.18 -74.00 12.13
C ASP A 398 12.95 -74.92 12.12
N ALA A 399 12.63 -75.49 13.29
CA ALA A 399 11.49 -76.40 13.45
C ALA A 399 10.14 -75.74 13.11
N ALA A 400 10.00 -74.41 13.24
CA ALA A 400 8.78 -73.72 12.81
C ALA A 400 8.62 -73.75 11.28
N GLU A 401 9.72 -73.55 10.55
CA GLU A 401 9.71 -73.53 9.08
C GLU A 401 9.52 -74.92 8.51
N GLN A 402 10.10 -75.94 9.15
CA GLN A 402 9.84 -77.35 8.84
C GLN A 402 8.33 -77.67 8.96
N GLY A 403 7.70 -77.25 10.06
CA GLY A 403 6.27 -77.48 10.28
C GLY A 403 5.38 -76.74 9.28
N LEU A 404 5.73 -75.50 8.94
CA LEU A 404 5.01 -74.71 7.96
C LEU A 404 5.09 -75.33 6.56
N LEU A 405 6.29 -75.73 6.12
CA LEU A 405 6.51 -76.35 4.80
C LEU A 405 5.82 -77.71 4.68
N LEU A 406 5.82 -78.51 5.75
CA LEU A 406 5.12 -79.78 5.76
C LEU A 406 3.60 -79.60 5.74
N ALA A 407 3.07 -78.69 6.55
CA ALA A 407 1.65 -78.38 6.57
C ALA A 407 1.14 -77.82 5.22
N ASP A 408 2.00 -77.10 4.49
CA ASP A 408 1.72 -76.62 3.14
C ASP A 408 1.56 -77.79 2.16
N GLN A 409 2.47 -78.77 2.20
CA GLN A 409 2.43 -79.93 1.31
C GLN A 409 1.30 -80.92 1.65
N LEU A 410 0.98 -81.09 2.94
CA LEU A 410 -0.19 -81.89 3.39
C LEU A 410 -1.53 -81.31 2.95
N ARG A 411 -1.59 -80.01 2.62
CA ARG A 411 -2.79 -79.36 2.08
C ARG A 411 -2.99 -79.59 0.58
N GLY A 412 -1.99 -80.11 -0.14
CA GLY A 412 -2.03 -80.25 -1.60
C GLY A 412 -2.13 -78.90 -2.32
N ALA A 413 -1.88 -77.79 -1.62
CA ALA A 413 -1.91 -76.46 -2.18
C ALA A 413 -0.47 -76.04 -2.57
N HIS A 414 -0.32 -75.56 -3.80
CA HIS A 414 0.87 -74.94 -4.41
C HIS A 414 1.76 -75.79 -5.34
N SER A 415 2.10 -75.16 -6.47
CA SER A 415 2.98 -75.62 -7.54
C SER A 415 4.45 -75.52 -7.12
N GLU A 416 5.33 -76.28 -7.79
CA GLU A 416 6.78 -76.37 -7.47
C GLU A 416 7.51 -75.01 -7.43
N THR A 417 6.95 -73.96 -8.02
CA THR A 417 7.58 -72.66 -8.23
C THR A 417 7.62 -71.77 -6.99
N GLU A 418 6.56 -71.70 -6.17
CA GLU A 418 6.52 -70.83 -4.98
C GLU A 418 7.44 -71.31 -3.85
N VAL A 419 7.59 -72.62 -3.70
CA VAL A 419 8.44 -73.22 -2.65
C VAL A 419 9.93 -73.02 -2.99
N LEU A 420 10.30 -73.07 -4.28
CA LEU A 420 11.65 -72.76 -4.75
C LEU A 420 12.03 -71.29 -4.53
N VAL A 421 11.09 -70.36 -4.72
CA VAL A 421 11.32 -68.93 -4.47
C VAL A 421 11.51 -68.66 -2.97
N ARG A 422 10.73 -69.31 -2.09
CA ARG A 422 10.83 -69.13 -0.64
C ARG A 422 12.13 -69.71 -0.05
N LEU A 423 12.64 -70.80 -0.63
CA LEU A 423 13.94 -71.42 -0.28
C LEU A 423 15.16 -70.57 -0.68
N SER A 424 15.01 -69.60 -1.59
CA SER A 424 16.10 -68.71 -2.00
C SER A 424 16.55 -67.72 -0.92
N ARG A 425 15.79 -67.57 0.19
CA ARG A 425 16.06 -66.62 1.28
C ARG A 425 16.97 -67.13 2.41
N TYR A 426 17.41 -68.39 2.38
CA TYR A 426 18.35 -68.95 3.37
C TYR A 426 19.81 -68.61 3.05
N ARG A 427 20.71 -68.81 4.04
CA ARG A 427 22.14 -68.43 4.02
C ARG A 427 22.92 -68.89 2.76
N HIS A 428 22.47 -69.94 2.07
CA HIS A 428 23.10 -70.43 0.82
C HIS A 428 22.38 -69.98 -0.47
N GLY A 429 21.09 -69.63 -0.39
CA GLY A 429 20.33 -69.03 -1.49
C GLY A 429 20.61 -67.54 -1.67
N ARG A 430 20.83 -66.81 -0.56
CA ARG A 430 21.28 -65.41 -0.57
C ARG A 430 22.66 -65.26 -1.19
N THR A 431 23.59 -66.18 -0.89
CA THR A 431 24.91 -66.20 -1.53
C THR A 431 24.79 -66.50 -3.03
N ALA A 432 23.94 -67.46 -3.43
CA ALA A 432 23.71 -67.81 -4.83
C ALA A 432 23.06 -66.67 -5.64
N LEU A 433 22.06 -65.97 -5.09
CA LEU A 433 21.39 -64.82 -5.71
C LEU A 433 22.30 -63.58 -5.78
N ILE A 434 23.11 -63.32 -4.74
CA ILE A 434 24.11 -62.24 -4.77
C ILE A 434 25.20 -62.56 -5.80
N THR A 435 25.70 -63.80 -5.87
CA THR A 435 26.65 -64.20 -6.92
C THR A 435 26.02 -64.17 -8.31
N ALA A 436 24.75 -64.55 -8.46
CA ALA A 436 24.05 -64.50 -9.75
C ALA A 436 23.78 -63.06 -10.21
N ALA A 437 23.43 -62.16 -9.28
CA ALA A 437 23.27 -60.74 -9.55
C ALA A 437 24.62 -60.10 -9.91
N VAL A 438 25.69 -60.35 -9.15
CA VAL A 438 27.05 -59.87 -9.47
C VAL A 438 27.55 -60.43 -10.80
N ALA A 439 27.21 -61.68 -11.11
CA ALA A 439 27.53 -62.34 -12.37
C ALA A 439 26.74 -61.73 -13.55
N LEU A 440 25.44 -61.44 -13.39
CA LEU A 440 24.61 -60.77 -14.41
C LEU A 440 25.04 -59.31 -14.62
N SER A 441 25.35 -58.58 -13.54
CA SER A 441 25.90 -57.23 -13.61
C SER A 441 27.27 -57.23 -14.28
N GLY A 442 28.13 -58.22 -14.00
CA GLY A 442 29.44 -58.39 -14.64
C GLY A 442 29.33 -58.68 -16.14
N VAL A 443 28.35 -59.48 -16.57
CA VAL A 443 28.07 -59.75 -17.99
C VAL A 443 27.50 -58.52 -18.70
N ALA A 444 26.61 -57.77 -18.05
CA ALA A 444 26.08 -56.52 -18.61
C ALA A 444 27.16 -55.43 -18.75
N VAL A 445 28.09 -55.34 -17.80
CA VAL A 445 29.24 -54.42 -17.85
C VAL A 445 30.28 -54.88 -18.88
N LEU A 446 30.57 -56.18 -19.02
CA LEU A 446 31.46 -56.68 -20.07
C LEU A 446 30.87 -56.56 -21.48
N ALA A 447 29.55 -56.66 -21.64
CA ALA A 447 28.89 -56.50 -22.95
C ALA A 447 28.88 -55.04 -23.45
N ALA A 448 29.04 -54.06 -22.55
CA ALA A 448 29.06 -52.64 -22.88
C ALA A 448 30.45 -52.11 -23.30
N PHE A 449 31.54 -52.85 -23.00
CA PHE A 449 32.92 -52.41 -23.24
C PHE A 449 33.71 -53.40 -24.14
N ALA A 450 33.56 -53.19 -25.46
CA ALA A 450 34.42 -53.65 -26.58
C ALA A 450 34.30 -55.10 -27.14
N PRO A 451 34.36 -55.27 -28.49
CA PRO A 451 34.16 -56.56 -29.20
C PRO A 451 35.35 -57.54 -29.22
N ASP A 452 36.53 -57.21 -28.70
CA ASP A 452 37.75 -58.03 -28.88
C ASP A 452 38.11 -59.00 -27.74
N ILE A 453 37.23 -59.20 -26.75
CA ILE A 453 37.50 -60.06 -25.58
C ILE A 453 36.98 -61.51 -25.79
N ARG A 454 37.36 -62.15 -26.92
CA ARG A 454 36.90 -63.52 -27.23
C ARG A 454 37.64 -64.61 -26.44
N ASN A 455 38.87 -64.38 -26.00
CA ASN A 455 39.68 -65.40 -25.32
C ASN A 455 39.53 -65.41 -23.79
N TRP A 456 39.06 -64.31 -23.17
CA TRP A 456 38.77 -64.25 -21.73
C TRP A 456 37.41 -64.88 -21.36
N LEU A 457 36.51 -65.01 -22.33
CA LEU A 457 35.20 -65.66 -22.18
C LEU A 457 35.29 -67.15 -21.82
N ILE A 458 36.39 -67.84 -22.17
CA ILE A 458 36.55 -69.28 -21.88
C ILE A 458 36.91 -69.50 -20.40
N GLY A 459 37.75 -68.63 -19.81
CA GLY A 459 38.11 -68.70 -18.39
C GLY A 459 36.98 -68.26 -17.45
N ILE A 460 36.25 -67.19 -17.81
CA ILE A 460 35.07 -66.73 -17.07
C ILE A 460 33.91 -67.72 -17.25
N GLY A 461 33.74 -68.29 -18.46
CA GLY A 461 32.73 -69.30 -18.77
C GLY A 461 32.87 -70.57 -17.92
N ALA A 462 34.10 -70.99 -17.59
CA ALA A 462 34.34 -72.13 -16.71
C ALA A 462 33.98 -71.85 -15.24
N ALA A 463 34.28 -70.65 -14.73
CA ALA A 463 33.86 -70.21 -13.39
C ALA A 463 32.33 -70.03 -13.29
N PHE A 464 31.71 -69.52 -14.36
CA PHE A 464 30.25 -69.43 -14.49
C PHE A 464 29.59 -70.80 -14.59
N ALA A 465 30.17 -71.74 -15.35
CA ALA A 465 29.67 -73.10 -15.46
C ALA A 465 29.76 -73.84 -14.12
N ALA A 466 30.81 -73.61 -13.31
CA ALA A 466 30.92 -74.15 -11.97
C ALA A 466 29.89 -73.56 -10.98
N LEU A 467 29.61 -72.25 -11.08
CA LEU A 467 28.58 -71.58 -10.27
C LEU A 467 27.15 -71.96 -10.70
N LEU A 468 26.90 -72.08 -12.00
CA LEU A 468 25.64 -72.59 -12.55
C LEU A 468 25.45 -74.08 -12.23
N ALA A 469 26.51 -74.89 -12.25
CA ALA A 469 26.48 -76.29 -11.83
C ALA A 469 26.25 -76.42 -10.31
N GLY A 470 26.83 -75.53 -9.50
CA GLY A 470 26.51 -75.41 -8.06
C GLY A 470 25.06 -75.03 -7.80
N GLY A 471 24.52 -74.09 -8.60
CA GLY A 471 23.10 -73.75 -8.58
C GLY A 471 22.19 -74.89 -9.02
N LEU A 472 22.57 -75.62 -10.09
CA LEU A 472 21.81 -76.73 -10.65
C LEU A 472 21.83 -77.96 -9.73
N THR A 473 22.95 -78.26 -9.06
CA THR A 473 23.07 -79.31 -8.04
C THR A 473 22.26 -78.98 -6.78
N MET A 474 22.20 -77.70 -6.40
CA MET A 474 21.35 -77.25 -5.30
C MET A 474 19.85 -77.29 -5.67
N VAL A 475 19.47 -76.94 -6.90
CA VAL A 475 18.10 -77.04 -7.41
C VAL A 475 17.65 -78.49 -7.56
N THR A 476 18.53 -79.39 -8.02
CA THR A 476 18.24 -80.83 -8.12
C THR A 476 18.17 -81.49 -6.74
N ALA A 477 19.02 -81.09 -5.79
CA ALA A 477 18.92 -81.50 -4.38
C ALA A 477 17.63 -80.99 -3.72
N ALA A 478 17.24 -79.74 -3.99
CA ALA A 478 15.98 -79.15 -3.53
C ALA A 478 14.75 -79.84 -4.15
N ARG A 479 14.77 -80.11 -5.46
CA ARG A 479 13.72 -80.90 -6.15
C ARG A 479 13.63 -82.32 -5.61
N GLY A 480 14.77 -82.96 -5.34
CA GLY A 480 14.82 -84.29 -4.71
C GLY A 480 14.32 -84.29 -3.27
N GLY A 481 14.62 -83.23 -2.51
CA GLY A 481 14.09 -82.99 -1.16
C GLY A 481 12.57 -82.75 -1.18
N LEU A 482 12.07 -81.95 -2.11
CA LEU A 482 10.64 -81.66 -2.30
C LEU A 482 9.86 -82.90 -2.75
N ARG A 483 10.40 -83.69 -3.67
CA ARG A 483 9.78 -84.95 -4.11
C ARG A 483 9.68 -85.94 -2.94
N LYS A 484 10.72 -86.06 -2.12
CA LYS A 484 10.69 -86.89 -0.90
C LYS A 484 9.73 -86.33 0.14
N LEU A 485 9.67 -85.01 0.32
CA LEU A 485 8.74 -84.39 1.25
C LEU A 485 7.28 -84.55 0.82
N ARG A 486 6.99 -84.60 -0.48
CA ARG A 486 5.66 -84.96 -1.01
C ARG A 486 5.29 -86.41 -0.76
N VAL A 487 6.21 -87.34 -1.04
CA VAL A 487 6.00 -88.77 -0.75
C VAL A 487 5.75 -88.97 0.75
N LEU A 488 6.57 -88.33 1.58
CA LEU A 488 6.41 -88.33 3.04
C LEU A 488 5.09 -87.70 3.49
N ALA A 489 4.64 -86.59 2.86
CA ALA A 489 3.36 -85.98 3.18
C ALA A 489 2.17 -86.88 2.78
N GLU A 490 2.26 -87.59 1.65
CA GLU A 490 1.22 -88.51 1.19
C GLU A 490 1.15 -89.78 2.05
N GLU A 491 2.29 -90.31 2.47
CA GLU A 491 2.37 -91.43 3.42
C GLU A 491 1.85 -91.03 4.82
N LEU A 492 2.17 -89.82 5.28
CA LEU A 492 1.63 -89.31 6.54
C LEU A 492 0.11 -89.11 6.46
N ARG A 493 -0.43 -88.67 5.31
CA ARG A 493 -1.88 -88.43 5.13
C ARG A 493 -2.76 -89.64 5.46
N THR A 494 -2.23 -90.86 5.35
CA THR A 494 -2.94 -92.12 5.62
C THR A 494 -2.61 -92.74 6.98
N GLY A 495 -1.58 -92.26 7.69
CA GLY A 495 -1.06 -92.86 8.94
C GLY A 495 -0.87 -91.89 10.12
N LEU A 496 -1.45 -90.68 10.07
CA LEU A 496 -1.34 -89.67 11.13
C LEU A 496 -2.18 -90.06 12.36
N ASN A 497 -1.57 -89.99 13.55
CA ASN A 497 -2.29 -90.08 14.83
C ASN A 497 -3.22 -88.87 15.03
N ASP A 498 -4.24 -89.01 15.88
CA ASP A 498 -5.23 -87.95 16.19
C ASP A 498 -4.57 -86.63 16.63
N ASP A 499 -3.49 -86.70 17.41
CA ASP A 499 -2.70 -85.54 17.84
C ASP A 499 -2.22 -84.68 16.66
N ALA A 500 -1.71 -85.30 15.59
CA ALA A 500 -1.16 -84.58 14.44
C ALA A 500 -2.26 -84.02 13.52
N HIS A 501 -3.40 -84.72 13.40
CA HIS A 501 -4.58 -84.18 12.71
C HIS A 501 -5.12 -82.92 13.40
N SER A 502 -5.14 -82.92 14.74
CA SER A 502 -5.59 -81.76 15.53
C SER A 502 -4.69 -80.53 15.33
N GLU A 503 -3.37 -80.71 15.31
CA GLU A 503 -2.42 -79.61 15.10
C GLU A 503 -2.44 -79.08 13.65
N ILE A 504 -2.68 -79.94 12.64
CA ILE A 504 -2.88 -79.48 11.25
C ILE A 504 -4.14 -78.63 11.14
N ALA A 505 -5.25 -79.05 11.77
CA ALA A 505 -6.48 -78.27 11.79
C ALA A 505 -6.31 -76.93 12.53
N ALA A 506 -5.61 -76.93 13.66
CA ALA A 506 -5.29 -75.72 14.42
C ALA A 506 -4.39 -74.76 13.62
N LEU A 507 -3.39 -75.28 12.91
CA LEU A 507 -2.51 -74.48 12.06
C LEU A 507 -3.24 -73.88 10.85
N ARG A 508 -4.19 -74.62 10.26
CA ARG A 508 -5.08 -74.10 9.19
C ARG A 508 -5.93 -72.94 9.68
N LYS A 509 -6.50 -73.08 10.88
CA LYS A 509 -7.28 -72.02 11.51
C LYS A 509 -6.42 -70.76 11.73
N ALA A 510 -5.21 -70.92 12.27
CA ALA A 510 -4.28 -69.82 12.47
C ALA A 510 -3.82 -69.13 11.17
N ASP A 511 -3.67 -69.90 10.07
CA ASP A 511 -3.30 -69.36 8.76
C ASP A 511 -4.45 -68.56 8.12
N ALA A 512 -5.68 -69.07 8.21
CA ALA A 512 -6.86 -68.35 7.76
C ALA A 512 -7.07 -67.04 8.55
N GLU A 513 -6.90 -67.08 9.88
CA GLU A 513 -6.94 -65.90 10.74
C GLU A 513 -5.88 -64.86 10.35
N GLN A 514 -4.64 -65.30 10.04
CA GLN A 514 -3.58 -64.41 9.57
C GLN A 514 -3.96 -63.75 8.22
N GLN A 515 -4.42 -64.53 7.24
CA GLN A 515 -4.75 -64.01 5.90
C GLN A 515 -5.93 -63.02 5.94
N ILE A 516 -6.94 -63.28 6.78
CA ILE A 516 -8.08 -62.37 6.98
C ILE A 516 -7.58 -61.03 7.55
N ALA A 517 -6.72 -61.07 8.58
CA ALA A 517 -6.16 -59.86 9.18
C ALA A 517 -5.26 -59.08 8.21
N GLU A 518 -4.47 -59.77 7.37
CA GLU A 518 -3.63 -59.14 6.33
C GLU A 518 -4.47 -58.45 5.25
N ARG A 519 -5.59 -59.03 4.83
CA ARG A 519 -6.53 -58.38 3.90
C ARG A 519 -7.19 -57.15 4.50
N GLN A 520 -7.64 -57.24 5.75
CA GLN A 520 -8.21 -56.11 6.48
C GLN A 520 -7.20 -54.97 6.63
N LEU A 521 -5.93 -55.28 6.91
CA LEU A 521 -4.88 -54.26 6.98
C LEU A 521 -4.66 -53.57 5.63
N ALA A 522 -4.62 -54.32 4.52
CA ALA A 522 -4.44 -53.75 3.19
C ALA A 522 -5.56 -52.75 2.84
N GLU A 523 -6.81 -53.11 3.13
CA GLU A 523 -7.97 -52.23 2.91
C GLU A 523 -7.89 -50.94 3.75
N VAL A 524 -7.49 -51.05 5.02
CA VAL A 524 -7.30 -49.88 5.91
C VAL A 524 -6.15 -48.99 5.43
N VAL A 525 -5.04 -49.57 4.96
CA VAL A 525 -3.89 -48.83 4.43
C VAL A 525 -4.25 -48.07 3.16
N ASP A 526 -4.97 -48.69 2.22
CA ASP A 526 -5.48 -48.02 1.02
C ASP A 526 -6.40 -46.84 1.40
N ARG A 527 -7.28 -47.03 2.39
CA ARG A 527 -8.14 -45.98 2.92
C ARG A 527 -7.35 -44.83 3.56
N ILE A 528 -6.29 -45.12 4.33
CA ILE A 528 -5.38 -44.10 4.87
C ILE A 528 -4.70 -43.32 3.75
N GLY A 529 -4.30 -44.00 2.67
CA GLY A 529 -3.73 -43.37 1.47
C GLY A 529 -4.69 -42.38 0.82
N GLU A 530 -5.95 -42.77 0.63
CA GLU A 530 -6.99 -41.90 0.05
C GLU A 530 -7.34 -40.71 0.97
N LEU A 531 -7.48 -40.95 2.28
CA LEU A 531 -7.69 -39.88 3.26
C LEU A 531 -6.50 -38.89 3.29
N GLY A 532 -5.28 -39.41 3.17
CA GLY A 532 -4.07 -38.60 3.05
C GLY A 532 -4.05 -37.73 1.80
N ARG A 533 -4.52 -38.26 0.66
CA ARG A 533 -4.69 -37.52 -0.59
C ARG A 533 -5.71 -36.40 -0.44
N GLN A 534 -6.89 -36.69 0.13
CA GLN A 534 -7.94 -35.70 0.40
C GLN A 534 -7.46 -34.60 1.38
N LEU A 535 -6.70 -34.96 2.42
CA LEU A 535 -6.09 -33.99 3.33
C LEU A 535 -5.04 -33.10 2.64
N THR A 536 -4.34 -33.64 1.63
CA THR A 536 -3.35 -32.90 0.85
C THR A 536 -4.03 -31.91 -0.10
N GLU A 537 -5.13 -32.31 -0.75
CA GLU A 537 -5.98 -31.42 -1.57
C GLU A 537 -6.59 -30.28 -0.75
N LEU A 538 -6.82 -30.49 0.55
CA LEU A 538 -7.39 -29.49 1.48
C LEU A 538 -6.35 -28.61 2.20
N THR A 539 -5.07 -28.71 1.88
CA THR A 539 -4.01 -27.93 2.56
C THR A 539 -3.57 -26.78 1.66
N PRO A 540 -3.65 -25.50 2.11
CA PRO A 540 -3.50 -25.00 3.51
C PRO A 540 -4.35 -23.77 3.94
N GLY A 541 -4.84 -23.75 5.20
CA GLY A 541 -5.70 -22.67 5.71
C GLY A 541 -5.95 -22.72 7.23
N ARG A 542 -4.95 -22.96 8.09
CA ARG A 542 -5.23 -23.41 9.49
C ARG A 542 -4.45 -22.82 10.66
N ARG A 543 -3.80 -21.64 10.61
CA ARG A 543 -2.98 -21.25 11.79
C ARG A 543 -2.96 -19.80 12.25
N LEU A 544 -3.99 -18.99 12.02
CA LEU A 544 -4.05 -17.65 12.64
C LEU A 544 -4.78 -17.65 13.99
N TYR A 545 -6.07 -17.98 14.01
CA TYR A 545 -6.88 -17.90 15.24
C TYR A 545 -6.48 -18.88 16.36
N THR A 546 -6.06 -20.11 16.05
CA THR A 546 -5.70 -21.12 17.07
C THR A 546 -4.25 -21.00 17.55
N PHE A 547 -3.35 -20.49 16.72
CA PHE A 547 -1.93 -20.32 17.05
C PHE A 547 -1.68 -19.10 17.95
N LEU A 548 -2.47 -18.02 17.77
CA LEU A 548 -2.41 -16.82 18.60
C LEU A 548 -2.93 -17.05 20.02
N ALA A 549 -3.95 -17.90 20.18
CA ALA A 549 -4.46 -18.28 21.50
C ALA A 549 -3.48 -19.16 22.30
N GLU A 550 -2.65 -19.96 21.62
CA GLU A 550 -1.74 -20.91 22.27
C GLU A 550 -0.33 -20.36 22.54
N ARG A 551 0.06 -19.21 21.95
CA ARG A 551 1.46 -18.74 21.99
C ARG A 551 1.72 -17.39 22.66
N SER A 552 0.81 -16.89 23.48
CA SER A 552 1.09 -15.75 24.38
C SER A 552 2.16 -16.03 25.46
N ARG A 553 2.95 -17.11 25.35
CA ARG A 553 3.92 -17.55 26.38
C ARG A 553 5.23 -18.22 25.91
N ALA A 554 5.63 -18.19 24.63
CA ALA A 554 6.89 -18.84 24.25
C ALA A 554 7.65 -18.17 23.10
N ASP A 555 8.68 -17.42 23.48
CA ASP A 555 9.85 -17.09 22.67
C ASP A 555 10.52 -18.38 22.18
N ASP A 556 10.61 -18.60 20.87
CA ASP A 556 11.65 -19.45 20.29
C ASP A 556 11.75 -19.32 18.77
N TYR A 557 12.98 -19.01 18.31
CA TYR A 557 13.37 -18.60 16.96
C TYR A 557 13.37 -19.75 15.92
N HIS A 558 13.33 -21.02 16.35
CA HIS A 558 13.30 -22.18 15.45
C HIS A 558 11.90 -22.52 14.89
N GLY A 559 10.84 -21.83 15.32
CA GLY A 559 9.46 -22.04 14.86
C GLY A 559 9.01 -21.19 13.66
N ASN A 560 9.80 -20.22 13.21
CA ASN A 560 9.35 -19.17 12.27
C ASN A 560 9.30 -19.61 10.80
N LEU A 561 10.11 -20.60 10.36
CA LEU A 561 10.07 -21.11 8.98
C LEU A 561 8.75 -21.82 8.66
N GLY A 562 8.20 -22.57 9.62
CA GLY A 562 6.88 -23.17 9.50
C GLY A 562 5.75 -22.14 9.45
N LEU A 563 5.90 -21.04 10.20
CA LEU A 563 4.92 -19.95 10.27
C LEU A 563 4.79 -19.22 8.92
N ILE A 564 5.91 -18.77 8.33
CA ILE A 564 5.92 -18.06 7.04
C ILE A 564 5.31 -18.93 5.94
N SER A 565 5.71 -20.20 5.87
CA SER A 565 5.16 -21.13 4.89
C SER A 565 3.65 -21.33 5.08
N THR A 566 3.13 -21.28 6.32
CA THR A 566 1.70 -21.44 6.62
C THR A 566 0.92 -20.15 6.33
N ILE A 567 1.48 -18.99 6.64
CA ILE A 567 0.85 -17.69 6.40
C ILE A 567 0.73 -17.42 4.90
N ARG A 568 1.79 -17.67 4.12
CA ARG A 568 1.75 -17.54 2.66
C ARG A 568 0.60 -18.36 2.07
N LYS A 569 0.53 -19.59 2.53
CA LYS A 569 -0.47 -20.59 2.22
C LYS A 569 -1.91 -20.18 2.60
N ASP A 570 -2.10 -19.61 3.79
CA ASP A 570 -3.39 -19.06 4.23
C ASP A 570 -3.79 -17.83 3.39
N PHE A 571 -2.84 -16.99 2.96
CA PHE A 571 -3.08 -15.88 2.03
C PHE A 571 -3.39 -16.33 0.59
N GLU A 572 -2.68 -17.34 0.06
CA GLU A 572 -3.00 -17.97 -1.25
C GLU A 572 -4.48 -18.37 -1.29
N LYS A 573 -4.96 -18.97 -0.20
CA LYS A 573 -6.35 -19.40 -0.06
C LYS A 573 -7.33 -18.24 0.09
N LEU A 574 -7.00 -17.24 0.91
CA LEU A 574 -7.80 -16.02 1.03
C LEU A 574 -7.97 -15.35 -0.33
N VAL A 575 -6.88 -15.21 -1.09
CA VAL A 575 -6.89 -14.63 -2.44
C VAL A 575 -7.83 -15.44 -3.33
N ALA A 576 -7.67 -16.77 -3.39
CA ALA A 576 -8.53 -17.64 -4.19
C ALA A 576 -10.03 -17.47 -3.87
N LEU A 577 -10.39 -17.51 -2.57
CA LEU A 577 -11.77 -17.34 -2.11
C LEU A 577 -12.37 -15.96 -2.44
N MET A 578 -11.52 -14.95 -2.56
CA MET A 578 -11.94 -13.57 -2.82
C MET A 578 -12.03 -13.26 -4.31
N THR A 579 -11.23 -13.93 -5.16
CA THR A 579 -11.24 -13.77 -6.62
C THR A 579 -12.20 -14.71 -7.37
N GLU A 580 -12.61 -15.84 -6.77
CA GLU A 580 -13.51 -16.78 -7.42
C GLU A 580 -14.92 -16.17 -7.66
N PRO A 581 -15.48 -16.28 -8.89
CA PRO A 581 -16.85 -15.86 -9.19
C PRO A 581 -17.86 -16.61 -8.31
N ARG A 582 -18.79 -15.88 -7.70
CA ARG A 582 -19.76 -16.43 -6.75
C ARG A 582 -21.11 -16.66 -7.44
N ASP A 583 -21.66 -17.86 -7.32
CA ASP A 583 -23.03 -18.15 -7.75
C ASP A 583 -24.04 -17.42 -6.85
N GLY A 584 -24.89 -16.58 -7.45
CA GLY A 584 -25.96 -15.86 -6.74
C GLY A 584 -25.53 -14.60 -5.97
N ASP A 585 -24.31 -14.10 -6.16
CA ASP A 585 -23.82 -12.86 -5.53
C ASP A 585 -23.88 -11.69 -6.51
N GLU A 586 -24.80 -10.74 -6.30
CA GLU A 586 -24.90 -9.53 -7.13
C GLU A 586 -23.65 -8.64 -7.03
N ALA A 587 -22.84 -8.79 -5.98
CA ALA A 587 -21.68 -7.94 -5.68
C ALA A 587 -20.37 -8.35 -6.40
N GLY A 588 -20.29 -9.54 -6.99
CA GLY A 588 -19.09 -10.03 -7.71
C GLY A 588 -17.84 -10.26 -6.84
N PRO A 589 -16.73 -10.77 -7.45
CA PRO A 589 -15.46 -10.99 -6.75
C PRO A 589 -14.80 -9.68 -6.33
N VAL A 590 -13.94 -9.75 -5.29
CA VAL A 590 -13.11 -8.60 -4.88
C VAL A 590 -11.97 -8.45 -5.87
N ASP A 591 -11.87 -7.29 -6.51
CA ASP A 591 -10.82 -7.03 -7.48
C ASP A 591 -9.47 -6.77 -6.80
N ARG A 592 -9.48 -6.12 -5.61
CA ARG A 592 -8.27 -5.67 -4.89
C ARG A 592 -8.45 -5.59 -3.38
N ILE A 593 -7.34 -5.78 -2.65
CA ILE A 593 -7.21 -5.48 -1.22
C ILE A 593 -6.18 -4.37 -1.03
N VAL A 594 -6.59 -3.22 -0.50
CA VAL A 594 -5.71 -2.10 -0.14
C VAL A 594 -5.41 -2.16 1.36
N LEU A 595 -4.15 -2.43 1.71
CA LEU A 595 -3.66 -2.49 3.08
C LEU A 595 -2.94 -1.18 3.43
N TYR A 596 -3.45 -0.44 4.42
CA TYR A 596 -2.86 0.77 4.95
C TYR A 596 -2.08 0.45 6.22
N ILE A 597 -0.76 0.65 6.21
CA ILE A 597 0.13 0.42 7.35
C ILE A 597 0.59 1.79 7.88
N ASP A 598 0.27 2.08 9.14
CA ASP A 598 0.59 3.35 9.79
C ASP A 598 1.41 3.17 11.08
N ASP A 599 1.95 4.28 11.62
CA ASP A 599 2.77 4.36 12.83
C ASP A 599 4.04 3.49 12.82
N LEU A 600 4.57 3.18 11.62
CA LEU A 600 5.80 2.41 11.47
C LEU A 600 7.02 3.14 12.08
N ASP A 601 6.98 4.46 12.11
CA ASP A 601 7.99 5.33 12.71
C ASP A 601 7.98 5.32 14.26
N ARG A 602 6.99 4.69 14.89
CA ARG A 602 6.95 4.42 16.34
C ARG A 602 7.49 3.03 16.71
N CYS A 603 7.69 2.16 15.73
CA CYS A 603 8.22 0.81 15.95
C CYS A 603 9.74 0.81 16.13
N SER A 604 10.28 -0.18 16.85
CA SER A 604 11.72 -0.41 16.96
C SER A 604 12.35 -0.80 15.61
N PRO A 605 13.66 -0.58 15.40
CA PRO A 605 14.32 -0.92 14.14
C PRO A 605 14.12 -2.37 13.65
N ARG A 606 14.07 -3.34 14.57
CA ARG A 606 13.82 -4.74 14.22
C ARG A 606 12.40 -4.94 13.68
N GLN A 607 11.40 -4.38 14.35
CA GLN A 607 10.01 -4.45 13.94
C GLN A 607 9.77 -3.76 12.59
N VAL A 608 10.43 -2.63 12.34
CA VAL A 608 10.34 -1.95 11.03
C VAL A 608 10.76 -2.89 9.90
N VAL A 609 11.85 -3.64 10.09
CA VAL A 609 12.31 -4.64 9.12
C VAL A 609 11.32 -5.79 8.99
N ASP A 610 10.78 -6.30 10.10
CA ASP A 610 9.78 -7.37 10.08
C ASP A 610 8.52 -6.94 9.31
N VAL A 611 8.06 -5.69 9.46
CA VAL A 611 6.95 -5.12 8.68
C VAL A 611 7.29 -5.07 7.20
N LEU A 612 8.47 -4.56 6.82
CA LEU A 612 8.87 -4.49 5.41
C LEU A 612 8.99 -5.88 4.77
N GLN A 613 9.47 -6.88 5.52
CA GLN A 613 9.47 -8.27 5.07
C GLN A 613 8.04 -8.79 4.88
N ALA A 614 7.11 -8.42 5.76
CA ALA A 614 5.69 -8.75 5.62
C ALA A 614 5.05 -8.12 4.39
N VAL A 615 5.34 -6.84 4.14
CA VAL A 615 4.95 -6.17 2.90
C VAL A 615 5.51 -6.92 1.69
N HIS A 616 6.81 -7.26 1.69
CA HIS A 616 7.42 -7.98 0.57
C HIS A 616 6.75 -9.34 0.27
N LEU A 617 6.32 -10.08 1.30
CA LEU A 617 5.58 -11.33 1.11
C LEU A 617 4.17 -11.11 0.55
N LEU A 618 3.46 -10.07 1.00
CA LEU A 618 2.16 -9.70 0.44
C LEU A 618 2.26 -9.29 -1.04
N LEU A 619 3.38 -8.67 -1.41
CA LEU A 619 3.74 -8.37 -2.81
C LEU A 619 4.11 -9.63 -3.63
N ALA A 620 3.85 -10.84 -3.13
CA ALA A 620 3.88 -12.06 -3.95
C ALA A 620 2.49 -12.42 -4.52
N PHE A 621 1.43 -11.72 -4.11
CA PHE A 621 0.05 -12.01 -4.49
C PHE A 621 -0.55 -10.88 -5.33
N ASP A 622 -1.06 -11.22 -6.51
CA ASP A 622 -1.67 -10.30 -7.48
C ASP A 622 -3.10 -9.84 -7.07
N LEU A 623 -3.26 -9.46 -5.80
CA LEU A 623 -4.50 -8.91 -5.23
C LEU A 623 -4.22 -7.69 -4.34
N PHE A 624 -3.00 -7.57 -3.80
CA PHE A 624 -2.69 -6.58 -2.78
C PHE A 624 -2.12 -5.28 -3.35
N VAL A 625 -2.62 -4.18 -2.79
CA VAL A 625 -2.00 -2.86 -2.81
C VAL A 625 -1.62 -2.53 -1.38
N VAL A 626 -0.37 -2.16 -1.12
CA VAL A 626 0.09 -1.80 0.23
C VAL A 626 0.49 -0.34 0.27
N VAL A 627 -0.05 0.42 1.22
CA VAL A 627 0.28 1.83 1.47
C VAL A 627 0.95 1.93 2.84
N VAL A 628 2.20 2.36 2.90
CA VAL A 628 2.99 2.42 4.14
C VAL A 628 3.34 3.85 4.50
N GLY A 629 3.02 4.28 5.72
CA GLY A 629 3.29 5.61 6.25
C GLY A 629 4.51 5.58 7.16
N VAL A 630 5.55 6.34 6.84
CA VAL A 630 6.80 6.31 7.63
C VAL A 630 7.66 7.57 7.47
N ASP A 631 8.39 7.95 8.51
CA ASP A 631 9.47 8.95 8.40
C ASP A 631 10.67 8.33 7.65
N PRO A 632 11.13 8.90 6.53
CA PRO A 632 12.21 8.34 5.73
C PRO A 632 13.54 8.21 6.50
N ARG A 633 13.84 9.10 7.45
CA ARG A 633 15.05 8.99 8.29
C ARG A 633 15.00 7.78 9.20
N TRP A 634 13.84 7.58 9.84
CA TRP A 634 13.66 6.45 10.75
C TRP A 634 13.76 5.14 10.00
N LEU A 635 13.17 5.08 8.80
CA LEU A 635 13.23 3.92 7.92
C LEU A 635 14.66 3.58 7.50
N LEU A 636 15.40 4.55 6.93
CA LEU A 636 16.78 4.35 6.48
C LEU A 636 17.71 3.98 7.64
N ARG A 637 17.55 4.64 8.79
CA ARG A 637 18.30 4.31 10.02
C ARG A 637 18.00 2.88 10.50
N SER A 638 16.72 2.48 10.48
CA SER A 638 16.30 1.16 10.94
C SER A 638 16.87 0.05 10.07
N LEU A 639 16.87 0.26 8.75
CA LEU A 639 17.48 -0.65 7.79
C LEU A 639 19.01 -0.72 7.95
N SER A 640 19.67 0.43 8.05
CA SER A 640 21.14 0.49 8.24
C SER A 640 21.55 -0.31 9.50
N ALA A 641 20.88 -0.05 10.63
CA ALA A 641 21.15 -0.75 11.89
C ALA A 641 20.87 -2.27 11.83
N HIS A 642 20.03 -2.74 10.91
CA HIS A 642 19.78 -4.17 10.71
C HIS A 642 20.85 -4.82 9.82
N TYR A 643 21.24 -4.16 8.73
CA TYR A 643 22.24 -4.68 7.80
C TYR A 643 23.68 -4.58 8.36
N ASP A 644 24.00 -3.58 9.18
CA ASP A 644 25.29 -3.48 9.87
C ASP A 644 25.55 -4.70 10.77
N ARG A 645 24.51 -5.25 11.41
CA ARG A 645 24.62 -6.47 12.22
C ARG A 645 24.85 -7.74 11.41
N LEU A 646 24.42 -7.78 10.15
CA LEU A 646 24.73 -8.87 9.21
C LEU A 646 26.19 -8.77 8.72
N ILE A 647 26.74 -7.55 8.67
CA ILE A 647 28.13 -7.27 8.26
C ILE A 647 29.11 -7.54 9.42
N GLU A 648 28.72 -7.31 10.68
CA GLU A 648 29.53 -7.69 11.85
C GLU A 648 29.60 -9.22 12.07
N ALA A 649 28.68 -10.01 11.49
CA ALA A 649 28.66 -11.47 11.58
C ALA A 649 29.66 -12.18 10.63
N GLY A 650 30.48 -11.42 9.91
CA GLY A 650 31.59 -11.92 9.10
C GLY A 650 31.66 -11.21 7.75
N PRO A 651 32.87 -10.92 7.23
CA PRO A 651 33.01 -10.24 5.95
C PRO A 651 32.62 -11.23 4.84
N VAL A 652 31.40 -11.11 4.31
CA VAL A 652 31.18 -11.48 2.90
C VAL A 652 31.60 -10.28 2.05
N ALA A 653 32.87 -9.89 2.21
CA ALA A 653 33.59 -9.11 1.21
C ALA A 653 34.01 -10.11 0.12
N GLY A 654 33.07 -10.44 -0.76
CA GLY A 654 33.45 -10.93 -2.08
C GLY A 654 34.23 -9.83 -2.78
N ALA A 655 35.24 -10.21 -3.57
CA ALA A 655 36.29 -9.36 -4.14
C ALA A 655 35.82 -8.19 -5.05
N ASP A 656 34.51 -7.90 -5.13
CA ASP A 656 33.89 -6.91 -6.03
C ASP A 656 33.08 -5.81 -5.32
N GLY A 657 33.20 -5.63 -3.99
CA GLY A 657 32.73 -4.41 -3.31
C GLY A 657 31.22 -4.08 -3.39
N TRP A 658 30.36 -5.07 -3.68
CA TRP A 658 28.90 -4.88 -3.73
C TRP A 658 28.31 -4.68 -2.32
N HIS A 659 28.28 -3.43 -1.86
CA HIS A 659 27.48 -3.02 -0.71
C HIS A 659 26.03 -2.79 -1.14
N VAL A 660 25.12 -3.73 -0.84
CA VAL A 660 23.68 -3.50 -1.00
C VAL A 660 23.28 -2.42 0.00
N THR A 661 22.78 -1.28 -0.47
CA THR A 661 22.40 -0.20 0.43
C THR A 661 20.94 -0.32 0.88
N PRO A 662 20.55 0.33 1.99
CA PRO A 662 19.16 0.42 2.42
C PRO A 662 18.21 0.95 1.34
N GLU A 663 18.68 1.89 0.51
CA GLU A 663 17.93 2.45 -0.60
C GLU A 663 17.63 1.37 -1.65
N ASP A 664 18.63 0.57 -2.05
CA ASP A 664 18.43 -0.51 -3.02
C ASP A 664 17.40 -1.53 -2.53
N TYR A 665 17.37 -1.79 -1.22
CA TYR A 665 16.36 -2.65 -0.58
C TYR A 665 14.96 -2.04 -0.63
N LEU A 666 14.82 -0.75 -0.27
CA LEU A 666 13.55 -0.03 -0.36
C LEU A 666 13.05 0.06 -1.79
N GLU A 667 13.95 0.18 -2.76
CA GLU A 667 13.58 0.14 -4.16
C GLU A 667 12.97 -1.20 -4.58
N LYS A 668 13.36 -2.31 -3.93
CA LYS A 668 12.71 -3.60 -4.19
C LYS A 668 11.29 -3.70 -3.63
N ILE A 669 11.00 -2.92 -2.58
CA ILE A 669 9.78 -3.07 -1.80
C ILE A 669 8.74 -1.99 -2.11
N LEU A 670 9.11 -0.75 -2.42
CA LEU A 670 8.20 0.39 -2.53
C LEU A 670 8.13 0.98 -3.94
N ASN A 671 7.15 0.58 -4.74
CA ASN A 671 7.03 0.99 -6.14
C ASN A 671 6.79 2.50 -6.32
N ILE A 672 5.92 3.10 -5.50
CA ILE A 672 5.59 4.53 -5.58
C ILE A 672 5.99 5.20 -4.27
N PRO A 673 7.19 5.77 -4.19
CA PRO A 673 7.51 6.69 -3.10
C PRO A 673 6.81 8.04 -3.32
N LEU A 674 6.14 8.56 -2.29
CA LEU A 674 5.53 9.89 -2.29
C LEU A 674 5.90 10.62 -1.01
N VAL A 675 6.66 11.71 -1.13
CA VAL A 675 6.99 12.60 -0.02
C VAL A 675 5.92 13.69 0.09
N LEU A 676 5.29 13.77 1.26
CA LEU A 676 4.28 14.78 1.58
C LEU A 676 4.90 16.20 1.62
N PRO A 677 4.17 17.22 1.15
CA PRO A 677 4.62 18.60 1.26
C PRO A 677 4.74 19.05 2.72
N ARG A 678 5.65 20.00 2.96
CA ARG A 678 5.49 20.90 4.11
C ARG A 678 4.26 21.78 3.91
N MET A 679 3.63 22.20 5.01
CA MET A 679 2.45 23.07 4.96
C MET A 679 2.71 24.28 4.05
N PRO A 680 1.97 24.42 2.93
CA PRO A 680 2.12 25.56 2.03
C PRO A 680 1.80 26.87 2.76
N ALA A 681 2.40 27.97 2.31
CA ALA A 681 2.07 29.31 2.81
C ALA A 681 0.54 29.56 2.76
N GLY A 682 -0.01 30.13 3.83
CA GLY A 682 -1.46 30.36 3.96
C GLY A 682 -2.29 29.14 4.42
N SER A 683 -1.74 27.92 4.42
CA SER A 683 -2.46 26.72 4.89
C SER A 683 -2.73 26.74 6.39
N LEU A 684 -1.85 27.37 7.18
CA LEU A 684 -2.08 27.54 8.62
C LEU A 684 -3.38 28.29 8.91
N ARG A 685 -3.64 29.38 8.16
CA ARG A 685 -4.90 30.13 8.29
C ARG A 685 -6.10 29.25 7.96
N ARG A 686 -6.07 28.53 6.83
CA ARG A 686 -7.14 27.60 6.45
C ARG A 686 -7.38 26.49 7.49
N LEU A 687 -6.31 25.95 8.08
CA LEU A 687 -6.40 24.94 9.10
C LEU A 687 -7.01 25.50 10.39
N LEU A 688 -6.58 26.68 10.83
CA LEU A 688 -7.15 27.37 11.99
C LEU A 688 -8.63 27.72 11.76
N ASP A 689 -8.98 28.22 10.58
CA ASP A 689 -10.36 28.51 10.19
C ASP A 689 -11.23 27.23 10.20
N GLY A 690 -10.68 26.11 9.71
CA GLY A 690 -11.34 24.80 9.73
C GLY A 690 -11.53 24.22 11.13
N MET A 691 -10.59 24.48 12.06
CA MET A 691 -10.72 24.10 13.47
C MET A 691 -11.67 25.02 14.26
N ALA A 692 -11.78 26.29 13.86
CA ALA A 692 -12.68 27.28 14.46
C ALA A 692 -14.13 27.17 13.97
N ALA A 693 -14.36 26.51 12.83
CA ALA A 693 -15.70 26.30 12.32
C ALA A 693 -16.47 25.38 13.28
N PRO A 694 -17.65 25.79 13.80
CA PRO A 694 -18.47 24.89 14.61
C PRO A 694 -18.73 23.63 13.78
N GLN A 695 -18.49 22.46 14.39
CA GLN A 695 -18.67 21.16 13.77
C GLN A 695 -20.16 20.98 13.44
N ALA A 696 -20.60 21.56 12.32
CA ALA A 696 -21.96 21.45 11.86
C ALA A 696 -22.20 19.97 11.58
N ALA A 697 -23.22 19.41 12.24
CA ALA A 697 -23.70 18.06 11.94
C ALA A 697 -23.90 17.94 10.43
N ALA A 698 -23.47 16.80 9.88
CA ALA A 698 -23.51 16.51 8.46
C ALA A 698 -24.83 17.01 7.83
N PRO A 699 -24.79 17.79 6.74
CA PRO A 699 -26.01 18.27 6.11
C PRO A 699 -26.79 17.05 5.60
N VAL A 700 -28.03 16.91 6.07
CA VAL A 700 -29.03 16.06 5.44
C VAL A 700 -29.18 16.53 4.00
N PRO A 701 -29.16 15.63 2.98
CA PRO A 701 -29.29 16.06 1.60
C PRO A 701 -30.69 16.62 1.38
N SER A 702 -30.80 17.94 1.35
CA SER A 702 -32.00 18.67 0.92
C SER A 702 -31.64 19.41 -0.35
N ALA A 703 -32.41 19.09 -1.40
CA ALA A 703 -32.57 19.73 -2.72
C ALA A 703 -31.43 20.61 -3.27
N ALA A 704 -30.99 20.24 -4.48
CA ALA A 704 -29.99 20.91 -5.30
C ALA A 704 -30.10 22.46 -5.27
N PRO A 705 -28.99 23.20 -5.01
CA PRO A 705 -28.93 24.62 -5.27
C PRO A 705 -28.79 24.90 -6.77
N GLU A 706 -29.42 25.99 -7.23
CA GLU A 706 -29.27 26.55 -8.58
C GLU A 706 -27.82 26.99 -8.84
N PRO A 707 -27.35 26.97 -10.11
CA PRO A 707 -25.95 27.17 -10.44
C PRO A 707 -25.53 28.63 -10.23
N GLU A 708 -24.82 28.90 -9.13
CA GLU A 708 -23.96 30.08 -9.00
C GLU A 708 -22.77 29.94 -9.96
N ALA A 709 -22.46 31.02 -10.70
CA ALA A 709 -21.33 31.06 -11.61
C ALA A 709 -20.00 30.92 -10.83
N GLU A 710 -19.24 29.88 -11.18
CA GLU A 710 -17.96 29.58 -10.53
C GLU A 710 -16.93 30.71 -10.71
N PRO A 711 -16.12 31.02 -9.67
CA PRO A 711 -14.95 31.87 -9.83
C PRO A 711 -13.95 31.25 -10.83
N PRO A 712 -13.16 32.08 -11.55
CA PRO A 712 -12.19 31.59 -12.52
C PRO A 712 -11.16 30.66 -11.83
N ALA A 713 -10.82 29.55 -12.48
CA ALA A 713 -9.81 28.63 -11.97
C ALA A 713 -8.48 29.35 -11.74
N PRO A 714 -7.72 28.92 -10.71
CA PRO A 714 -6.40 29.46 -10.43
C PRO A 714 -5.53 29.36 -11.67
N SER A 715 -4.85 30.45 -12.00
CA SER A 715 -3.92 30.49 -13.12
C SER A 715 -2.70 29.60 -12.81
N ARG A 716 -1.93 29.27 -13.86
CA ARG A 716 -0.65 28.53 -13.78
C ARG A 716 0.34 29.11 -12.75
N TRP A 717 0.12 30.35 -12.31
CA TRP A 717 0.97 31.14 -11.43
C TRP A 717 0.43 31.28 -9.98
N ASP A 718 -0.80 30.81 -9.70
CA ASP A 718 -1.44 30.94 -8.38
C ASP A 718 -1.23 29.70 -7.49
N SER A 719 -0.71 28.61 -8.03
CA SER A 719 -0.38 27.42 -7.23
C SER A 719 0.91 27.71 -6.45
N PRO A 720 1.00 27.43 -5.13
CA PRO A 720 2.25 27.58 -4.40
C PRO A 720 3.37 26.86 -5.17
N VAL A 721 4.56 27.45 -5.25
CA VAL A 721 5.70 26.98 -6.08
C VAL A 721 5.99 25.47 -5.94
N THR A 722 5.54 24.87 -4.83
CA THR A 722 5.65 23.46 -4.51
C THR A 722 4.44 22.58 -4.89
N GLY A 723 3.22 23.12 -5.05
CA GLY A 723 1.98 22.36 -5.26
C GLY A 723 1.82 21.78 -6.68
N LEU A 724 1.16 20.62 -6.77
CA LEU A 724 0.74 20.04 -8.05
C LEU A 724 -0.54 20.77 -8.49
N TRP A 725 -0.46 21.62 -9.51
CA TRP A 725 -1.67 22.22 -10.10
C TRP A 725 -2.46 21.12 -10.81
N VAL A 726 -3.78 21.24 -10.92
CA VAL A 726 -4.61 20.26 -11.65
C VAL A 726 -5.39 21.01 -12.71
N GLU A 727 -5.34 20.53 -13.95
CA GLU A 727 -6.06 21.16 -15.05
C GLU A 727 -7.55 20.77 -15.02
N ARG A 728 -8.42 21.74 -15.30
CA ARG A 728 -9.85 21.48 -15.53
C ARG A 728 -10.00 20.57 -16.75
N GLY A 729 -10.81 19.52 -16.63
CA GLY A 729 -10.96 18.48 -17.67
C GLY A 729 -10.00 17.28 -17.53
N SER A 730 -9.04 17.33 -16.60
CA SER A 730 -8.21 16.16 -16.28
C SER A 730 -8.97 15.10 -15.47
N GLN A 731 -8.46 13.86 -15.45
CA GLN A 731 -9.05 12.76 -14.66
C GLN A 731 -9.03 13.05 -13.15
N VAL A 732 -7.95 13.68 -12.66
CA VAL A 732 -7.87 14.13 -11.28
C VAL A 732 -8.74 15.37 -11.06
N GLY A 733 -8.84 16.28 -12.03
CA GLY A 733 -9.72 17.44 -11.97
C GLY A 733 -11.19 17.06 -11.78
N ALA A 734 -11.66 16.04 -12.50
CA ALA A 734 -13.02 15.50 -12.35
C ALA A 734 -13.30 14.86 -10.98
N GLN A 735 -12.26 14.45 -10.24
CA GLN A 735 -12.42 13.97 -8.85
C GLN A 735 -12.50 15.13 -7.86
N LEU A 736 -11.87 16.26 -8.17
CA LEU A 736 -11.87 17.44 -7.32
C LEU A 736 -13.11 18.33 -7.51
N ASP A 737 -13.81 18.15 -8.64
CA ASP A 737 -15.06 18.84 -8.99
C ASP A 737 -16.19 17.83 -9.27
N PRO A 738 -17.09 17.58 -8.30
CA PRO A 738 -18.16 16.60 -8.43
C PRO A 738 -19.27 17.00 -9.43
N ALA A 739 -19.27 18.24 -9.93
CA ALA A 739 -20.22 18.67 -10.97
C ALA A 739 -19.74 18.32 -12.40
N GLY A 740 -18.47 17.96 -12.56
CA GLY A 740 -17.87 17.60 -13.85
C GLY A 740 -18.16 16.16 -14.28
N PRO A 741 -18.33 15.87 -15.59
CA PRO A 741 -18.45 14.51 -16.07
C PRO A 741 -17.13 13.74 -15.85
N PRO A 742 -17.18 12.46 -15.43
CA PRO A 742 -15.98 11.65 -15.23
C PRO A 742 -15.21 11.51 -16.55
N ALA A 743 -13.94 11.95 -16.55
CA ALA A 743 -13.08 11.80 -17.72
C ALA A 743 -12.53 10.36 -17.77
N PRO A 744 -12.83 9.58 -18.84
CA PRO A 744 -12.28 8.24 -18.96
C PRO A 744 -10.76 8.29 -19.17
N PRO A 745 -10.02 7.25 -18.73
CA PRO A 745 -8.59 7.17 -18.97
C PRO A 745 -8.31 7.14 -20.48
N ARG A 746 -7.43 8.02 -20.95
CA ARG A 746 -6.97 8.04 -22.34
C ARG A 746 -5.68 7.24 -22.50
N PRO A 747 -5.53 6.43 -23.56
CA PRO A 747 -4.27 5.72 -23.83
C PRO A 747 -3.13 6.69 -24.09
N LEU A 748 -1.89 6.20 -24.01
CA LEU A 748 -0.69 6.94 -24.39
C LEU A 748 -0.70 7.22 -25.89
N THR A 749 -0.23 8.40 -26.29
CA THR A 749 -0.06 8.79 -27.68
C THR A 749 1.25 8.23 -28.24
N GLU A 750 1.36 8.12 -29.56
CA GLU A 750 2.57 7.63 -30.23
C GLU A 750 3.84 8.45 -29.88
N PRO A 751 3.82 9.79 -29.82
CA PRO A 751 4.97 10.57 -29.37
C PRO A 751 5.40 10.27 -27.94
N GLU A 752 4.45 10.07 -27.03
CA GLU A 752 4.73 9.68 -25.64
C GLU A 752 5.42 8.30 -25.59
N ILE A 753 4.88 7.32 -26.31
CA ILE A 753 5.45 5.96 -26.38
C ILE A 753 6.86 6.00 -26.99
N ALA A 754 7.05 6.73 -28.09
CA ALA A 754 8.33 6.86 -28.76
C ALA A 754 9.41 7.47 -27.86
N LEU A 755 9.08 8.51 -27.09
CA LEU A 755 10.01 9.09 -26.13
C LEU A 755 10.30 8.15 -24.95
N LEU A 756 9.26 7.56 -24.36
CA LEU A 756 9.42 6.62 -23.24
C LEU A 756 10.28 5.41 -23.64
N ALA A 757 10.18 4.94 -24.89
CA ALA A 757 11.01 3.86 -25.41
C ALA A 757 12.49 4.25 -25.56
N ARG A 758 12.80 5.54 -25.82
CA ARG A 758 14.18 6.06 -25.89
C ARG A 758 14.85 6.24 -24.54
N LEU A 759 14.13 6.03 -23.44
CA LEU A 759 14.70 6.00 -22.09
C LEU A 759 15.36 4.64 -21.77
N ASP A 760 15.43 3.70 -22.71
CA ASP A 760 16.05 2.37 -22.53
C ASP A 760 17.53 2.43 -22.11
N GLN A 761 18.27 3.45 -22.54
CA GLN A 761 19.64 3.71 -22.09
C GLN A 761 19.74 4.33 -20.70
N LEU A 762 18.65 4.88 -20.18
CA LEU A 762 18.58 5.47 -18.85
C LEU A 762 18.00 4.48 -17.84
N VAL A 763 17.04 3.63 -18.27
CA VAL A 763 16.27 2.73 -17.41
C VAL A 763 16.84 1.31 -17.49
N ASP A 764 17.61 0.93 -16.47
CA ASP A 764 18.38 -0.32 -16.49
C ASP A 764 17.56 -1.57 -16.15
N THR A 765 16.47 -1.44 -15.37
CA THR A 765 15.73 -2.61 -14.87
C THR A 765 14.25 -2.60 -15.22
N PRO A 766 13.59 -3.78 -15.33
CA PRO A 766 12.14 -3.86 -15.49
C PRO A 766 11.36 -3.20 -14.37
N ARG A 767 11.95 -3.10 -13.17
CA ARG A 767 11.33 -2.41 -12.03
C ARG A 767 11.33 -0.91 -12.25
N ASP A 768 12.42 -0.34 -12.75
CA ASP A 768 12.52 1.09 -13.04
C ASP A 768 11.53 1.47 -14.15
N ALA A 769 11.40 0.64 -15.19
CA ALA A 769 10.39 0.81 -16.22
C ALA A 769 8.95 0.81 -15.65
N LYS A 770 8.62 -0.15 -14.77
CA LYS A 770 7.29 -0.21 -14.10
C LYS A 770 7.04 1.00 -13.21
N ARG A 771 8.06 1.51 -12.52
CA ARG A 771 7.95 2.72 -11.71
C ARG A 771 7.74 3.96 -12.56
N LEU A 772 8.57 4.11 -13.60
CA LEU A 772 8.51 5.21 -14.56
C LEU A 772 7.11 5.33 -15.14
N ILE A 773 6.55 4.22 -15.66
CA ILE A 773 5.23 4.25 -16.28
C ILE A 773 4.12 4.59 -15.27
N ASN A 774 4.19 4.06 -14.04
CA ASN A 774 3.19 4.35 -13.01
C ASN A 774 3.26 5.82 -12.59
N LEU A 775 4.45 6.37 -12.32
CA LEU A 775 4.63 7.78 -11.98
C LEU A 775 4.25 8.71 -13.14
N TYR A 776 4.55 8.32 -14.38
CA TYR A 776 4.17 9.06 -15.56
C TYR A 776 2.64 9.11 -15.71
N ARG A 777 1.96 7.96 -15.60
CA ARG A 777 0.48 7.89 -15.62
C ARG A 777 -0.15 8.74 -14.52
N MET A 778 0.42 8.74 -13.33
CA MET A 778 -0.01 9.57 -12.20
C MET A 778 0.03 11.06 -12.55
N LEU A 779 1.18 11.57 -13.00
CA LEU A 779 1.31 12.97 -13.39
C LEU A 779 0.42 13.32 -14.58
N ARG A 780 0.34 12.43 -15.57
CA ARG A 780 -0.51 12.58 -16.74
C ARG A 780 -2.00 12.67 -16.39
N ALA A 781 -2.48 11.96 -15.37
CA ALA A 781 -3.87 12.02 -14.91
C ALA A 781 -4.30 13.40 -14.38
N THR A 782 -3.33 14.29 -14.12
CA THR A 782 -3.58 15.66 -13.62
C THR A 782 -3.67 16.71 -14.74
N ARG A 783 -3.51 16.29 -15.99
CA ARG A 783 -3.50 17.13 -17.20
C ARG A 783 -4.78 16.98 -17.98
N ASP A 784 -5.22 18.06 -18.62
CA ASP A 784 -6.17 17.96 -19.73
C ASP A 784 -5.42 17.35 -20.92
N LEU A 785 -6.02 16.33 -21.52
CA LEU A 785 -5.42 15.56 -22.61
C LEU A 785 -6.16 15.83 -23.93
N SER A 786 -6.85 16.97 -24.03
CA SER A 786 -7.49 17.48 -25.24
C SER A 786 -6.45 17.87 -26.32
N ASP A 787 -6.92 18.15 -27.53
CA ASP A 787 -6.06 18.54 -28.66
C ASP A 787 -5.34 19.88 -28.41
N ALA A 788 -5.80 20.70 -27.46
CA ALA A 788 -5.19 21.95 -27.04
C ALA A 788 -4.24 21.78 -25.82
N SER A 789 -3.96 20.54 -25.41
CA SER A 789 -3.16 20.25 -24.22
C SER A 789 -1.73 20.78 -24.34
N ALA A 790 -1.36 21.70 -23.46
CA ALA A 790 0.03 22.13 -23.31
C ALA A 790 0.95 20.96 -22.91
N PHE A 791 0.41 20.01 -22.14
CA PHE A 791 1.16 18.82 -21.73
C PHE A 791 1.54 17.95 -22.92
N LEU A 792 0.58 17.59 -23.78
CA LEU A 792 0.84 16.83 -25.00
C LEU A 792 1.59 17.66 -26.06
N GLY A 793 1.52 18.99 -25.98
CA GLY A 793 2.26 19.93 -26.81
C GLY A 793 3.76 20.04 -26.50
N GLY A 794 4.29 19.27 -25.54
CA GLY A 794 5.73 19.15 -25.30
C GLY A 794 6.15 19.04 -23.83
N GLU A 795 5.31 19.41 -22.86
CA GLU A 795 5.71 19.32 -21.44
C GLU A 795 5.88 17.88 -20.96
N PHE A 796 5.23 16.92 -21.61
CA PHE A 796 5.41 15.50 -21.33
C PHE A 796 6.87 15.05 -21.50
N GLU A 797 7.64 15.72 -22.37
CA GLU A 797 9.05 15.41 -22.61
C GLU A 797 9.88 15.68 -21.36
N ALA A 798 9.72 16.86 -20.76
CA ALA A 798 10.40 17.21 -19.52
C ALA A 798 10.02 16.26 -18.38
N VAL A 799 8.74 15.90 -18.29
CA VAL A 799 8.26 14.97 -17.27
C VAL A 799 8.86 13.57 -17.45
N ALA A 800 8.90 13.05 -18.68
CA ALA A 800 9.47 11.75 -18.99
C ALA A 800 10.97 11.68 -18.63
N VAL A 801 11.76 12.69 -19.02
CA VAL A 801 13.20 12.77 -18.70
C VAL A 801 13.44 12.86 -17.19
N LEU A 802 12.70 13.73 -16.49
CA LEU A 802 12.83 13.91 -15.05
C LEU A 802 12.44 12.63 -14.29
N LEU A 803 11.37 11.96 -14.70
CA LEU A 803 10.96 10.69 -14.09
C LEU A 803 11.92 9.54 -14.43
N GLY A 804 12.47 9.50 -15.64
CA GLY A 804 13.52 8.54 -16.01
C GLY A 804 14.74 8.69 -15.10
N THR A 805 15.19 9.93 -14.90
CA THR A 805 16.29 10.23 -13.97
C THR A 805 15.92 9.89 -12.53
N CYS A 806 14.68 10.18 -12.11
CA CYS A 806 14.18 9.90 -10.77
C CYS A 806 14.15 8.40 -10.45
N THR A 807 13.77 7.58 -11.43
CA THR A 807 13.57 6.14 -11.25
C THR A 807 14.86 5.34 -11.40
N ALA A 808 15.71 5.67 -12.38
CA ALA A 808 16.96 4.95 -12.61
C ALA A 808 18.13 5.46 -11.77
N HIS A 809 18.15 6.75 -11.46
CA HIS A 809 19.26 7.40 -10.77
C HIS A 809 18.78 8.29 -9.62
N GLY A 810 17.91 7.75 -8.76
CA GLY A 810 17.26 8.49 -7.67
C GLY A 810 18.22 9.20 -6.69
N ARG A 811 19.45 8.66 -6.51
CA ARG A 811 20.51 9.30 -5.70
C ARG A 811 21.09 10.55 -6.35
N LEU A 812 21.19 10.56 -7.68
CA LEU A 812 21.74 11.65 -8.48
C LEU A 812 20.70 12.77 -8.71
N LEU A 813 19.41 12.43 -8.65
CA LEU A 813 18.29 13.35 -8.90
C LEU A 813 18.40 14.66 -8.11
N GLY A 814 18.90 14.62 -6.87
CA GLY A 814 19.07 15.79 -6.03
C GLY A 814 20.02 16.81 -6.64
N ARG A 815 21.26 16.38 -6.93
CA ARG A 815 22.29 17.22 -7.55
C ARG A 815 21.86 17.67 -8.95
N PHE A 816 21.26 16.77 -9.73
CA PHE A 816 20.76 17.05 -11.08
C PHE A 816 19.69 18.14 -11.07
N THR A 817 18.64 18.00 -10.27
CA THR A 817 17.57 19.00 -10.17
C THR A 817 18.04 20.29 -9.51
N ASP A 818 18.94 20.23 -8.52
CA ASP A 818 19.55 21.43 -7.92
C ASP A 818 20.38 22.21 -8.96
N ALA A 819 21.11 21.54 -9.86
CA ALA A 819 21.82 22.19 -10.97
C ALA A 819 20.87 22.77 -12.02
N LEU A 820 19.87 22.01 -12.43
CA LEU A 820 18.84 22.45 -13.36
C LEU A 820 18.14 23.73 -12.87
N LEU A 821 17.80 23.79 -11.58
CA LEU A 821 17.13 24.95 -10.97
C LEU A 821 18.03 26.19 -10.81
N ARG A 822 19.37 26.03 -10.84
CA ARG A 822 20.32 27.15 -10.81
C ARG A 822 20.56 27.79 -12.18
N GLN A 823 20.21 27.10 -13.26
CA GLN A 823 20.40 27.60 -14.63
C GLN A 823 19.45 28.75 -14.95
N ALA A 824 19.89 29.62 -15.87
CA ALA A 824 18.97 30.61 -16.44
C ALA A 824 17.82 29.89 -17.17
N PRO A 825 16.55 30.33 -17.06
CA PRO A 825 15.42 29.65 -17.70
C PRO A 825 15.54 29.54 -19.23
N GLN A 826 16.33 30.42 -19.84
CA GLN A 826 16.55 30.48 -21.29
C GLN A 826 17.68 29.57 -21.77
N THR A 827 18.38 28.88 -20.86
CA THR A 827 19.51 28.01 -21.23
C THR A 827 19.00 26.88 -22.12
N PRO A 828 19.59 26.68 -23.31
CA PRO A 828 19.22 25.58 -24.20
C PRO A 828 19.41 24.22 -23.54
N TRP A 829 18.49 23.29 -23.76
CA TRP A 829 18.57 21.95 -23.18
C TRP A 829 19.89 21.20 -23.52
N PRO A 830 20.38 21.20 -24.78
CA PRO A 830 21.64 20.54 -25.11
C PRO A 830 22.86 21.14 -24.38
N ASP A 831 22.88 22.46 -24.18
CA ASP A 831 23.96 23.14 -23.48
C ASP A 831 23.99 22.74 -22.00
N PHE A 832 22.81 22.67 -21.36
CA PHE A 832 22.70 22.16 -20.01
C PHE A 832 23.18 20.70 -19.91
N VAL A 833 22.81 19.83 -20.86
CA VAL A 833 23.26 18.44 -20.86
C VAL A 833 24.78 18.35 -20.99
N ASN A 834 25.39 19.12 -21.89
CA ASN A 834 26.85 19.17 -22.03
C ASN A 834 27.55 19.64 -20.75
N ASP A 835 26.97 20.59 -20.02
CA ASP A 835 27.50 21.06 -18.73
C ASP A 835 27.44 20.00 -17.62
N LEU A 836 26.74 18.88 -17.81
CA LEU A 836 26.73 17.74 -16.88
C LEU A 836 27.93 16.82 -17.05
N GLU A 837 28.74 16.96 -18.10
CA GLU A 837 29.87 16.07 -18.35
C GLU A 837 30.83 16.05 -17.15
N PRO A 838 31.10 14.86 -16.56
CA PRO A 838 32.07 14.75 -15.48
C PRO A 838 33.50 14.79 -16.04
N VAL A 839 34.27 15.75 -15.56
CA VAL A 839 35.68 15.98 -15.90
C VAL A 839 36.55 15.75 -14.68
N GLU A 840 37.59 14.93 -14.84
CA GLU A 840 38.62 14.71 -13.82
C GLU A 840 39.75 15.74 -13.97
N ARG A 841 40.06 16.47 -12.88
CA ARG A 841 41.22 17.37 -12.77
C ARG A 841 41.85 17.22 -11.40
N ASP A 842 43.17 17.06 -11.33
CA ASP A 842 43.93 16.94 -10.08
C ASP A 842 43.35 15.88 -9.11
N GLU A 843 43.03 14.69 -9.63
CA GLU A 843 42.40 13.56 -8.88
C GLU A 843 41.04 13.90 -8.26
N ARG A 844 40.37 14.97 -8.74
CA ARG A 844 39.03 15.37 -8.32
C ARG A 844 38.09 15.39 -9.52
N TRP A 845 36.93 14.78 -9.34
CA TRP A 845 35.86 14.81 -10.32
C TRP A 845 35.02 16.08 -10.16
N SER A 846 34.65 16.70 -11.27
CA SER A 846 33.77 17.87 -11.28
C SER A 846 32.95 17.97 -12.57
N SER A 847 31.82 18.66 -12.53
CA SER A 847 31.05 19.02 -13.73
C SER A 847 30.75 20.53 -13.70
N PRO A 848 30.72 21.23 -14.85
CA PRO A 848 30.35 22.65 -14.92
C PRO A 848 29.04 23.00 -14.20
N ALA A 849 27.99 22.20 -14.35
CA ALA A 849 26.69 22.45 -13.74
C ALA A 849 26.60 22.06 -12.25
N ILE A 850 27.38 21.07 -11.81
CA ILE A 850 27.25 20.44 -10.49
C ILE A 850 28.34 20.89 -9.51
N GLY A 851 29.50 21.30 -9.99
CA GLY A 851 30.70 21.53 -9.19
C GLY A 851 31.40 20.21 -8.86
N SER A 852 31.90 20.06 -7.63
CA SER A 852 32.67 18.87 -7.21
C SER A 852 31.80 17.62 -7.06
N LEU A 853 32.29 16.50 -7.60
CA LEU A 853 31.67 15.18 -7.56
C LEU A 853 32.54 14.21 -6.74
N PRO A 854 31.94 13.37 -5.87
CA PRO A 854 32.66 12.28 -5.23
C PRO A 854 33.13 11.24 -6.26
N ALA A 855 34.34 10.69 -6.09
CA ALA A 855 34.89 9.69 -7.01
C ALA A 855 34.00 8.44 -7.16
N ALA A 856 33.28 8.04 -6.10
CA ALA A 856 32.33 6.93 -6.14
C ALA A 856 31.06 7.22 -6.97
N GLU A 857 30.68 8.49 -7.13
CA GLU A 857 29.50 8.90 -7.91
C GLU A 857 29.85 9.14 -9.39
N ALA A 858 31.12 9.38 -9.71
CA ALA A 858 31.57 9.75 -11.07
C ALA A 858 31.18 8.74 -12.18
N PRO A 859 31.28 7.41 -12.01
CA PRO A 859 30.84 6.46 -13.03
C PRO A 859 29.33 6.51 -13.30
N HIS A 860 28.52 6.65 -12.24
CA HIS A 860 27.07 6.78 -12.33
C HIS A 860 26.68 8.10 -13.01
N TRP A 861 27.40 9.19 -12.70
CA TRP A 861 27.19 10.49 -13.33
C TRP A 861 27.56 10.49 -14.81
N ALA A 862 28.67 9.82 -15.17
CA ALA A 862 29.10 9.68 -16.56
C ALA A 862 28.09 8.86 -17.39
N HIS A 863 27.46 7.85 -16.78
CA HIS A 863 26.39 7.10 -17.41
C HIS A 863 25.14 7.97 -17.62
N LEU A 864 24.66 8.67 -16.59
CA LEU A 864 23.55 9.63 -16.72
C LEU A 864 23.80 10.66 -17.83
N HIS A 865 25.00 11.25 -17.88
CA HIS A 865 25.37 12.20 -18.93
C HIS A 865 25.24 11.57 -20.32
N ARG A 866 25.87 10.41 -20.57
CA ARG A 866 25.78 9.72 -21.87
C ARG A 866 24.33 9.44 -22.28
N SER A 867 23.52 8.91 -21.38
CA SER A 867 22.12 8.58 -21.67
C SER A 867 21.30 9.85 -21.99
N LEU A 868 21.57 10.97 -21.31
CA LEU A 868 20.91 12.25 -21.62
C LEU A 868 21.43 12.89 -22.92
N SER A 869 22.73 12.77 -23.23
CA SER A 869 23.31 13.26 -24.48
C SER A 869 22.71 12.55 -25.69
N ASP A 870 22.52 11.23 -25.61
CA ASP A 870 21.89 10.42 -26.65
C ASP A 870 20.39 10.78 -26.81
N LEU A 871 19.73 11.13 -25.70
CA LEU A 871 18.32 11.52 -25.70
C LEU A 871 18.11 12.96 -26.19
N ALA A 872 19.06 13.88 -25.97
CA ALA A 872 18.91 15.31 -26.22
C ALA A 872 18.38 15.68 -27.62
N PRO A 873 18.78 15.04 -28.73
CA PRO A 873 18.22 15.32 -30.06
C PRO A 873 16.74 14.98 -30.23
N SER A 874 16.17 14.20 -29.32
CA SER A 874 14.76 13.77 -29.31
C SER A 874 13.84 14.77 -28.61
N ILE A 875 14.41 15.72 -27.87
CA ILE A 875 13.69 16.69 -27.07
C ILE A 875 13.43 17.93 -27.92
N THR A 876 12.16 18.31 -28.07
CA THR A 876 11.72 19.46 -28.86
C THR A 876 11.68 20.76 -28.05
N LEU A 877 11.73 20.65 -26.72
CA LEU A 877 11.81 21.80 -25.82
C LEU A 877 13.08 22.63 -26.07
N ALA A 878 12.89 23.94 -26.31
CA ALA A 878 13.99 24.85 -26.64
C ALA A 878 14.94 25.12 -25.47
N ASP A 879 14.41 25.20 -24.25
CA ASP A 879 15.14 25.60 -23.05
C ASP A 879 14.75 24.79 -21.80
N VAL A 880 15.48 25.02 -20.71
CA VAL A 880 15.28 24.31 -19.43
C VAL A 880 14.03 24.75 -18.65
N ARG A 881 13.26 25.77 -19.08
CA ARG A 881 12.16 26.37 -18.29
C ARG A 881 11.08 25.38 -17.90
N VAL A 882 10.70 24.50 -18.84
CA VAL A 882 9.67 23.48 -18.58
C VAL A 882 10.20 22.42 -17.60
N PHE A 883 11.47 22.03 -17.73
CA PHE A 883 12.13 21.14 -16.78
C PHE A 883 12.19 21.76 -15.38
N GLN A 884 12.54 23.04 -15.26
CA GLN A 884 12.56 23.77 -13.99
C GLN A 884 11.18 23.82 -13.32
N THR A 885 10.12 23.93 -14.13
CA THR A 885 8.73 23.89 -13.64
C THR A 885 8.39 22.52 -13.03
N TRP A 886 8.79 21.43 -13.68
CA TRP A 886 8.44 20.08 -13.24
C TRP A 886 9.38 19.49 -12.18
N ALA A 887 10.62 19.97 -12.09
CA ALA A 887 11.63 19.43 -11.17
C ALA A 887 11.18 19.38 -9.70
N PRO A 888 10.65 20.46 -9.07
CA PRO A 888 10.17 20.40 -7.68
C PRO A 888 9.06 19.38 -7.44
N ARG A 889 8.25 19.10 -8.47
CA ARG A 889 7.12 18.16 -8.40
C ARG A 889 7.59 16.72 -8.50
N VAL A 890 8.52 16.44 -9.42
CA VAL A 890 9.12 15.12 -9.58
C VAL A 890 9.98 14.72 -8.38
N ARG A 891 10.68 15.67 -7.74
CA ARG A 891 11.47 15.41 -6.51
C ARG A 891 10.67 14.75 -5.39
N ARG A 892 9.34 14.93 -5.35
CA ARG A 892 8.46 14.30 -4.35
C ARG A 892 8.34 12.80 -4.52
N PHE A 893 8.66 12.26 -5.69
CA PHE A 893 8.73 10.82 -5.92
C PHE A 893 10.10 10.23 -5.60
N SER A 894 10.91 10.92 -4.78
CA SER A 894 12.17 10.39 -4.27
C SER A 894 12.25 10.61 -2.77
N TYR A 895 12.26 9.51 -2.01
CA TYR A 895 12.43 9.55 -0.55
C TYR A 895 13.83 10.00 -0.13
N VAL A 896 14.84 9.84 -1.01
CA VAL A 896 16.22 10.34 -0.83
C VAL A 896 16.27 11.86 -0.79
N LEU A 897 15.34 12.53 -1.49
CA LEU A 897 15.26 13.98 -1.55
C LEU A 897 14.27 14.58 -0.56
N SER A 898 13.73 13.77 0.35
CA SER A 898 12.90 14.28 1.43
C SER A 898 13.69 15.35 2.20
N PRO A 899 13.11 16.52 2.53
CA PRO A 899 13.75 17.52 3.37
C PRO A 899 14.23 16.95 4.72
N ALA A 900 13.61 15.85 5.15
CA ALA A 900 13.99 15.10 6.33
C ALA A 900 15.22 14.20 6.11
N ALA A 901 15.50 13.72 4.89
CA ALA A 901 16.56 12.76 4.61
C ALA A 901 17.97 13.38 4.44
N ARG A 902 18.10 14.71 4.54
CA ARG A 902 19.38 15.45 4.43
C ARG A 902 19.93 15.85 5.79
#